data_AF-A0A060XR48-F1
#
_entry.id   AF-A0A060XR48-F1
#
_cell.length_a   1.000
_cell.length_b   1.000
_cell.length_c   1.000
_cell.angle_alpha   90.00
_cell.angle_beta   90.00
_cell.angle_gamma   90.00
#
_symmetry.space_group_name_H-M   'P 1'
#
loop_
_entity.id
_entity.type
_entity.pdbx_description
1 polymer ?
#
loop_
_entity_poly.entity_id
_entity_poly.type
_entity_poly.pdbx_seq_one_letter_code
_entity_poly.pdbx_strand_id
1 'polypeptide(L)'
;MCCVWLSVHIDDLRDTEDMSLNLSVFCGMPISKLVPPAQSGIETCESVNAQALTETAHLHSLSLVRSCVQKAVGLLRDPNDLTCRSMQRMNILLGLLGENHGETGALFQNVLLGRLAGTLVQREELVHNPGEWVNREAKKRQALQEGGTLRHTLWRCLQSTLTPVLAYMVEVLDRDANLDLLISAGLSKALIQLWLDILADRHILDLTPPQNSSGSDQEVLVQHYLLLGGEEQPCAAPFSWLIRRHFQSLWEESEFIPVTEDDSTQRIVQFVSTATSSKLGSLIGKLSDQEHLDLDKRYLRDFLLLSFKIKSEDELRVLTRAALGCVSELQRSMTINPDLSPAWVMAAARHYAPRLDTLSHILLLQPQLAPDILQQASHTKPTDMLEDILALGICVERTKLQTVTSLSECESLLRRVELLQPCLDRAFSEKYSSLCNPGCLQHLDSIRSIWRGMLVVAAFIQQVLFEGKQIDPSLEDLALKHCSLLQSLMQDSPDLRNVDTLQQLIRILNSYHQKCISGDLRFGINCPVCLSELKEPSTLPCGHVFCLSCLQSSLQTDRHYCPKCREDLPPNFQPSVSKTIKSALQQHAEIRGCCNSFFLEVVSRFCLSDGESPREGVVELLFSLLISAQGNVYRTRELTPFLECVDNSPVVRSVLPKLLLQYRYRHFKVYILL
;
A
#
# COMPACT_ATOMS: atom_id res chain seq x y z
N MET A 1 -95.41 14.07 8.47
CA MET A 1 -94.36 13.41 9.29
C MET A 1 -93.90 12.21 8.48
N CYS A 2 -92.66 12.03 8.01
CA CYS A 2 -91.38 12.44 8.57
C CYS A 2 -90.27 12.14 7.52
N CYS A 3 -89.69 13.16 6.87
CA CYS A 3 -88.28 13.04 6.43
C CYS A 3 -87.44 13.64 7.55
N VAL A 4 -87.06 12.79 8.51
CA VAL A 4 -86.31 13.16 9.72
C VAL A 4 -84.80 13.06 9.50
N TRP A 5 -84.37 12.73 8.28
CA TRP A 5 -82.96 12.48 7.95
C TRP A 5 -82.39 13.59 7.06
N LEU A 6 -81.34 14.24 7.55
CA LEU A 6 -80.44 15.08 6.78
C LEU A 6 -79.23 14.23 6.36
N SER A 7 -79.01 14.07 5.07
CA SER A 7 -77.85 13.34 4.55
C SER A 7 -76.65 14.27 4.37
N VAL A 8 -75.55 13.96 5.04
CA VAL A 8 -74.27 14.69 4.94
C VAL A 8 -73.17 13.68 4.64
N HIS A 9 -72.26 14.01 3.71
CA HIS A 9 -71.05 13.24 3.48
C HIS A 9 -69.88 13.90 4.20
N ILE A 10 -69.30 13.19 5.16
CA ILE A 10 -68.08 13.59 5.86
C ILE A 10 -67.04 12.54 5.49
N ASP A 11 -66.05 12.94 4.70
CA ASP A 11 -65.02 12.03 4.16
C ASP A 11 -64.11 11.47 5.27
N ASP A 12 -63.76 12.31 6.25
CA ASP A 12 -62.96 11.94 7.41
C ASP A 12 -63.61 12.46 8.70
N LEU A 13 -63.95 11.54 9.60
CA LEU A 13 -64.66 11.84 10.86
C LEU A 13 -63.72 12.35 11.97
N ARG A 14 -62.40 12.30 11.76
CA ARG A 14 -61.40 12.70 12.76
C ARG A 14 -60.80 14.05 12.39
N ASP A 15 -60.55 14.87 13.39
CA ASP A 15 -59.67 16.02 13.24
C ASP A 15 -58.22 15.59 13.53
N THR A 16 -57.28 16.13 12.77
CA THR A 16 -55.86 15.86 12.91
C THR A 16 -55.10 17.16 13.02
N GLU A 17 -54.17 17.26 13.96
CA GLU A 17 -53.27 18.41 14.06
C GLU A 17 -52.20 18.40 12.95
N ASP A 18 -51.99 17.26 12.28
CA ASP A 18 -50.91 17.11 11.28
C ASP A 18 -51.12 17.91 9.99
N MET A 19 -52.36 18.21 9.60
CA MET A 19 -52.67 18.84 8.31
C MET A 19 -53.94 19.70 8.36
N SER A 20 -53.95 20.78 7.57
CA SER A 20 -55.09 21.71 7.45
C SER A 20 -56.42 21.00 7.20
N LEU A 21 -57.48 21.49 7.84
CA LEU A 21 -58.85 21.03 7.60
C LEU A 21 -59.33 21.41 6.20
N ASN A 22 -59.02 22.63 5.74
CA ASN A 22 -59.28 23.05 4.37
C ASN A 22 -58.15 22.56 3.45
N LEU A 23 -58.36 21.47 2.71
CA LEU A 23 -57.33 20.90 1.82
C LEU A 23 -57.06 21.74 0.57
N SER A 24 -57.95 22.68 0.21
CA SER A 24 -57.78 23.53 -0.98
C SER A 24 -56.60 24.51 -0.84
N VAL A 25 -56.18 24.81 0.39
CA VAL A 25 -55.00 25.67 0.68
C VAL A 25 -53.68 25.09 0.14
N PHE A 26 -53.65 23.78 -0.15
CA PHE A 26 -52.49 23.11 -0.74
C PHE A 26 -52.46 23.20 -2.27
N CYS A 27 -53.59 23.52 -2.91
CA CYS A 27 -53.66 23.64 -4.37
C CYS A 27 -52.83 24.82 -4.86
N GLY A 28 -51.98 24.59 -5.86
CA GLY A 28 -51.05 25.60 -6.38
C GLY A 28 -49.79 25.77 -5.51
N MET A 29 -49.69 25.09 -4.36
CA MET A 29 -48.50 25.12 -3.51
C MET A 29 -47.61 23.90 -3.80
N PRO A 30 -46.35 24.10 -4.25
CA PRO A 30 -45.40 23.00 -4.38
C PRO A 30 -45.09 22.36 -3.01
N ILE A 31 -44.71 21.09 -3.00
CA ILE A 31 -44.44 20.31 -1.78
C ILE A 31 -43.25 20.91 -1.03
N SER A 32 -42.25 21.44 -1.73
CA SER A 32 -41.10 22.11 -1.10
C SER A 32 -41.47 23.24 -0.15
N LYS A 33 -42.55 23.98 -0.43
CA LYS A 33 -43.04 25.08 0.42
C LYS A 33 -43.83 24.59 1.65
N LEU A 34 -44.23 23.32 1.67
CA LEU A 34 -44.95 22.72 2.79
C LEU A 34 -44.03 22.18 3.88
N VAL A 35 -42.71 22.18 3.63
CA VAL A 35 -41.68 21.72 4.57
C VAL A 35 -40.77 22.90 4.96
N PRO A 36 -41.27 23.97 5.59
CA PRO A 36 -40.44 25.12 5.92
C PRO A 36 -39.36 24.79 6.97
N PRO A 37 -38.20 25.47 6.95
CA PRO A 37 -37.30 25.48 8.09
C PRO A 37 -38.00 26.12 9.30
N ALA A 38 -37.77 25.61 10.51
CA ALA A 38 -38.57 26.00 11.69
C ALA A 38 -38.46 27.48 12.13
N GLN A 39 -37.66 28.31 11.46
CA GLN A 39 -37.54 29.75 11.75
C GLN A 39 -38.69 30.60 11.17
N SER A 40 -39.79 30.00 10.71
CA SER A 40 -41.00 30.73 10.28
C SER A 40 -42.18 30.56 11.24
N GLY A 41 -41.95 30.57 12.56
CA GLY A 41 -43.03 30.40 13.53
C GLY A 41 -42.62 30.55 14.99
N ILE A 42 -42.18 31.75 15.40
CA ILE A 42 -42.39 32.20 16.78
C ILE A 42 -43.48 33.27 16.72
N GLU A 43 -44.72 32.82 16.56
CA GLU A 43 -45.85 33.52 17.19
C GLU A 43 -46.34 32.60 18.30
N THR A 44 -45.92 32.95 19.50
CA THR A 44 -46.43 32.42 20.76
C THR A 44 -47.96 32.43 20.74
N CYS A 45 -48.53 31.28 21.06
CA CYS A 45 -49.93 31.10 21.39
C CYS A 45 -50.32 31.98 22.59
N GLU A 46 -50.70 33.24 22.34
CA GLU A 46 -51.39 34.08 23.32
C GLU A 46 -52.50 34.90 22.65
N SER A 47 -53.73 34.64 23.09
CA SER A 47 -54.97 35.41 22.87
C SER A 47 -55.51 35.50 21.43
N VAL A 48 -56.40 34.55 21.13
CA VAL A 48 -57.30 34.59 19.97
C VAL A 48 -58.25 35.79 20.10
N ASN A 49 -58.05 36.82 19.27
CA ASN A 49 -59.12 37.73 18.89
C ASN A 49 -59.63 37.27 17.50
N ALA A 50 -60.82 36.69 17.50
CA ALA A 50 -61.48 36.17 16.31
C ALA A 50 -61.97 37.31 15.44
N GLN A 51 -61.26 37.62 14.36
CA GLN A 51 -61.77 38.08 13.06
C GLN A 51 -60.60 38.49 12.15
N ALA A 52 -60.48 37.78 11.01
CA ALA A 52 -59.48 37.89 9.93
C ALA A 52 -58.31 36.88 9.99
N LEU A 53 -58.62 35.58 9.86
CA LEU A 53 -57.64 34.53 9.52
C LEU A 53 -57.51 34.46 7.99
N THR A 54 -56.44 35.02 7.43
CA THR A 54 -55.91 34.52 6.16
C THR A 54 -55.57 33.04 6.37
N GLU A 55 -56.32 32.14 5.72
CA GLU A 55 -56.14 30.68 5.82
C GLU A 55 -54.78 30.25 5.25
N THR A 56 -53.74 30.29 6.07
CA THR A 56 -52.41 29.79 5.73
C THR A 56 -52.40 28.25 5.75
N ALA A 57 -51.82 27.63 4.73
CA ALA A 57 -51.66 26.18 4.67
C ALA A 57 -50.80 25.67 5.85
N HIS A 58 -51.43 24.93 6.77
CA HIS A 58 -50.79 24.24 7.89
C HIS A 58 -50.49 22.77 7.54
N LEU A 59 -49.23 22.35 7.72
CA LEU A 59 -48.75 20.97 7.64
C LEU A 59 -47.66 20.77 8.70
N HIS A 60 -47.81 19.79 9.59
CA HIS A 60 -46.83 19.49 10.63
C HIS A 60 -45.61 18.75 10.02
N SER A 61 -44.68 19.53 9.48
CA SER A 61 -43.55 19.06 8.68
C SER A 61 -42.70 17.99 9.39
N LEU A 62 -42.43 18.16 10.68
CA LEU A 62 -41.69 17.18 11.46
C LEU A 62 -42.44 15.86 11.63
N SER A 63 -43.77 15.91 11.77
CA SER A 63 -44.61 14.69 11.87
C SER A 63 -44.54 13.92 10.55
N LEU A 64 -44.63 14.64 9.42
CA LEU A 64 -44.47 14.06 8.10
C LEU A 64 -43.09 13.40 7.93
N VAL A 65 -42.00 14.09 8.25
CA VAL A 65 -40.63 13.54 8.14
C VAL A 65 -40.46 12.32 9.05
N ARG A 66 -40.89 12.40 10.31
CA ARG A 66 -40.87 11.27 11.26
C ARG A 66 -41.60 10.05 10.70
N SER A 67 -42.77 10.26 10.09
CA SER A 67 -43.57 9.18 9.49
C SER A 67 -42.89 8.52 8.28
N CYS A 68 -41.92 9.20 7.65
CA CYS A 68 -41.14 8.67 6.53
C CYS A 68 -39.89 7.87 6.96
N VAL A 69 -39.40 8.05 8.20
CA VAL A 69 -38.11 7.49 8.66
C VAL A 69 -38.05 5.98 8.46
N GLN A 70 -39.07 5.23 8.90
CA GLN A 70 -39.07 3.77 8.82
C GLN A 70 -38.95 3.28 7.37
N LYS A 71 -39.72 3.88 6.45
CA LYS A 71 -39.67 3.51 5.03
C LYS A 71 -38.35 3.92 4.40
N ALA A 72 -37.85 5.13 4.71
CA ALA A 72 -36.59 5.63 4.19
C ALA A 72 -35.41 4.76 4.62
N VAL A 73 -35.33 4.39 5.90
CA VAL A 73 -34.31 3.46 6.40
C VAL A 73 -34.50 2.06 5.79
N GLY A 74 -35.73 1.63 5.56
CA GLY A 74 -36.03 0.35 4.90
C GLY A 74 -35.56 0.26 3.44
N LEU A 75 -35.26 1.39 2.78
CA LEU A 75 -34.64 1.43 1.46
C LEU A 75 -33.11 1.31 1.52
N LEU A 76 -32.49 1.48 2.70
CA LEU A 76 -31.04 1.43 2.85
C LEU A 76 -30.53 -0.02 2.90
N ARG A 77 -29.37 -0.25 2.28
CA ARG A 77 -28.64 -1.52 2.35
C ARG A 77 -27.22 -1.27 2.80
N ASP A 78 -26.73 -2.12 3.68
CA ASP A 78 -25.31 -2.18 4.07
C ASP A 78 -24.61 -3.22 3.17
N PRO A 79 -23.28 -3.13 2.94
CA PRO A 79 -22.56 -4.07 2.07
C PRO A 79 -22.72 -5.54 2.51
N ASN A 80 -22.71 -6.48 1.55
CA ASN A 80 -22.98 -7.91 1.80
C ASN A 80 -21.97 -8.50 2.80
N ASP A 81 -22.47 -9.23 3.80
CA ASP A 81 -21.80 -9.89 4.95
C ASP A 81 -21.88 -9.17 6.33
N LEU A 82 -22.57 -8.04 6.43
CA LEU A 82 -22.54 -7.19 7.64
C LEU A 82 -23.86 -7.12 8.43
N THR A 83 -23.75 -6.65 9.68
CA THR A 83 -24.92 -6.42 10.54
C THR A 83 -25.71 -5.21 10.04
N CYS A 84 -26.96 -5.42 9.62
CA CYS A 84 -27.84 -4.36 9.15
C CYS A 84 -28.05 -3.29 10.24
N ARG A 85 -27.62 -2.06 9.97
CA ARG A 85 -27.69 -0.92 10.91
C ARG A 85 -29.07 -0.24 10.94
N SER A 86 -30.07 -0.79 10.26
CA SER A 86 -31.39 -0.18 10.10
C SER A 86 -32.05 0.17 11.44
N MET A 87 -31.95 -0.71 12.44
CA MET A 87 -32.55 -0.44 13.75
C MET A 87 -31.84 0.71 14.47
N GLN A 88 -30.50 0.77 14.43
CA GLN A 88 -29.71 1.87 14.96
C GLN A 88 -30.08 3.19 14.28
N ARG A 89 -30.11 3.23 12.95
CA ARG A 89 -30.52 4.43 12.18
C ARG A 89 -31.90 4.92 12.58
N MET A 90 -32.88 4.01 12.68
CA MET A 90 -34.24 4.36 13.10
C MET A 90 -34.25 4.96 14.50
N ASN A 91 -33.55 4.35 15.46
CA ASN A 91 -33.51 4.84 16.84
C ASN A 91 -32.86 6.23 16.93
N ILE A 92 -31.75 6.45 16.22
CA ILE A 92 -31.06 7.75 16.17
C ILE A 92 -31.98 8.81 15.58
N LEU A 93 -32.52 8.56 14.39
CA LEU A 93 -33.34 9.54 13.68
C LEU A 93 -34.64 9.84 14.44
N LEU A 94 -35.33 8.84 14.96
CA LEU A 94 -36.56 9.05 15.74
C LEU A 94 -36.30 9.77 17.07
N GLY A 95 -35.12 9.56 17.67
CA GLY A 95 -34.65 10.30 18.83
C GLY A 95 -34.38 11.77 18.51
N LEU A 96 -33.59 12.05 17.48
CA LEU A 96 -33.25 13.40 17.03
C LEU A 96 -34.47 14.19 16.54
N LEU A 97 -35.43 13.51 15.92
CA LEU A 97 -36.69 14.10 15.46
C LEU A 97 -37.78 14.09 16.54
N GLY A 98 -37.53 13.56 17.74
CA GLY A 98 -38.53 13.41 18.82
C GLY A 98 -38.91 14.74 19.46
N GLU A 99 -39.76 14.75 20.49
CA GLU A 99 -40.07 15.97 21.27
C GLU A 99 -39.05 16.21 22.40
N ASN A 100 -38.44 15.15 22.93
CA ASN A 100 -37.42 15.19 24.00
C ASN A 100 -35.98 15.21 23.43
N HIS A 101 -35.75 16.06 22.43
CA HIS A 101 -34.61 15.97 21.53
C HIS A 101 -33.40 16.85 21.91
N GLY A 102 -33.51 17.65 22.97
CA GLY A 102 -32.46 18.55 23.46
C GLY A 102 -32.05 19.64 22.44
N GLU A 103 -31.02 20.42 22.76
CA GLU A 103 -30.52 21.49 21.88
C GLU A 103 -30.03 20.95 20.52
N THR A 104 -29.26 19.86 20.53
CA THR A 104 -28.75 19.21 19.32
C THR A 104 -29.86 18.75 18.38
N GLY A 105 -30.91 18.12 18.92
CA GLY A 105 -32.03 17.66 18.10
C GLY A 105 -32.81 18.82 17.48
N ALA A 106 -32.92 19.95 18.18
CA ALA A 106 -33.67 21.11 17.69
C ALA A 106 -32.93 21.72 16.49
N LEU A 107 -31.61 21.86 16.62
CA LEU A 107 -30.76 22.31 15.52
C LEU A 107 -30.78 21.32 14.36
N PHE A 108 -30.67 20.02 14.63
CA PHE A 108 -30.74 18.98 13.61
C PHE A 108 -32.06 19.03 12.82
N GLN A 109 -33.20 19.13 13.53
CA GLN A 109 -34.53 19.27 12.92
C GLN A 109 -34.61 20.48 11.99
N ASN A 110 -34.16 21.64 12.47
CA ASN A 110 -34.20 22.89 11.70
C ASN A 110 -33.37 22.80 10.43
N VAL A 111 -32.14 22.29 10.55
CA VAL A 111 -31.24 22.14 9.42
C VAL A 111 -31.77 21.09 8.45
N LEU A 112 -32.19 19.90 8.93
CA LEU A 112 -32.72 18.83 8.08
C LEU A 112 -33.93 19.29 7.27
N LEU A 113 -34.89 20.00 7.89
CA LEU A 113 -36.06 20.54 7.19
C LEU A 113 -35.64 21.53 6.10
N GLY A 114 -34.74 22.46 6.40
CA GLY A 114 -34.23 23.41 5.41
C GLY A 114 -33.51 22.72 4.24
N ARG A 115 -32.71 21.68 4.54
CA ARG A 115 -32.03 20.88 3.51
C ARG A 115 -33.03 20.09 2.66
N LEU A 116 -34.02 19.44 3.29
CA LEU A 116 -35.10 18.71 2.59
C LEU A 116 -35.88 19.63 1.66
N ALA A 117 -36.29 20.80 2.13
CA ALA A 117 -36.97 21.80 1.32
C ALA A 117 -36.14 22.19 0.10
N GLY A 118 -34.84 22.49 0.30
CA GLY A 118 -33.92 22.83 -0.78
C GLY A 118 -33.79 21.72 -1.85
N THR A 119 -33.65 20.47 -1.43
CA THR A 119 -33.59 19.33 -2.36
C THR A 119 -34.92 19.11 -3.09
N LEU A 120 -36.06 19.32 -2.42
CA LEU A 120 -37.38 19.26 -3.05
C LEU A 120 -37.56 20.35 -4.10
N VAL A 121 -37.10 21.59 -3.86
CA VAL A 121 -37.12 22.67 -4.86
C VAL A 121 -36.40 22.24 -6.14
N GLN A 122 -35.17 21.72 -6.02
CA GLN A 122 -34.40 21.27 -7.18
C GLN A 122 -35.08 20.13 -7.95
N ARG A 123 -35.75 19.21 -7.23
CA ARG A 123 -36.51 18.13 -7.87
C ARG A 123 -37.76 18.67 -8.59
N GLU A 124 -38.42 19.67 -8.02
CA GLU A 124 -39.60 20.31 -8.59
C GLU A 124 -39.30 21.14 -9.84
N GLU A 125 -38.07 21.65 -10.00
CA GLU A 125 -37.63 22.31 -11.25
C GLU A 125 -37.75 21.39 -12.48
N LEU A 126 -37.66 20.07 -12.26
CA LEU A 126 -37.80 19.06 -13.31
C LEU A 126 -39.26 18.63 -13.56
N VAL A 127 -40.20 19.09 -12.74
CA VAL A 127 -41.62 18.67 -12.78
C VAL A 127 -42.48 19.78 -13.39
N HIS A 128 -43.30 19.42 -14.37
CA HIS A 128 -44.28 20.37 -14.92
C HIS A 128 -45.38 20.69 -13.90
N ASN A 129 -45.56 21.98 -13.59
CA ASN A 129 -46.53 22.51 -12.63
C ASN A 129 -46.48 21.79 -11.25
N PRO A 130 -45.42 21.99 -10.44
CA PRO A 130 -45.24 21.26 -9.19
C PRO A 130 -46.39 21.46 -8.19
N GLY A 131 -47.01 22.64 -8.16
CA GLY A 131 -48.16 22.97 -7.28
C GLY A 131 -49.47 22.22 -7.58
N GLU A 132 -49.57 21.50 -8.70
CA GLU A 132 -50.77 20.73 -9.07
C GLU A 132 -50.80 19.30 -8.47
N TRP A 133 -49.91 18.98 -7.54
CA TRP A 133 -49.79 17.63 -6.98
C TRP A 133 -51.08 17.14 -6.31
N VAL A 134 -51.82 18.02 -5.62
CA VAL A 134 -53.12 17.70 -5.01
C VAL A 134 -54.13 17.25 -6.08
N ASN A 135 -54.26 18.03 -7.15
CA ASN A 135 -55.18 17.73 -8.26
C ASN A 135 -54.76 16.47 -9.03
N ARG A 136 -53.44 16.26 -9.20
CA ARG A 136 -52.92 15.02 -9.80
C ARG A 136 -53.24 13.81 -8.95
N GLU A 137 -53.10 13.90 -7.64
CA GLU A 137 -53.35 12.79 -6.73
C GLU A 137 -54.84 12.49 -6.59
N ALA A 138 -55.68 13.52 -6.48
CA ALA A 138 -57.14 13.37 -6.41
C ALA A 138 -57.76 12.74 -7.68
N LYS A 139 -57.07 12.81 -8.83
CA LYS A 139 -57.49 12.12 -10.06
C LYS A 139 -57.12 10.64 -10.09
N LYS A 140 -56.25 10.16 -9.18
CA LYS A 140 -55.83 8.75 -9.13
C LYS A 140 -56.82 7.91 -8.33
N ARG A 141 -57.73 7.24 -9.04
CA ARG A 141 -58.74 6.35 -8.42
C ARG A 141 -58.12 5.32 -7.48
N GLN A 142 -57.01 4.69 -7.86
CA GLN A 142 -56.34 3.70 -7.03
C GLN A 142 -55.79 4.30 -5.73
N ALA A 143 -55.16 5.47 -5.78
CA ALA A 143 -54.62 6.15 -4.59
C ALA A 143 -55.73 6.57 -3.61
N LEU A 144 -56.90 6.98 -4.12
CA LEU A 144 -58.09 7.25 -3.29
C LEU A 144 -58.63 5.97 -2.64
N GLN A 145 -58.72 4.87 -3.40
CA GLN A 145 -59.20 3.59 -2.87
C GLN A 145 -58.28 3.02 -1.78
N GLU A 146 -56.96 3.12 -1.96
CA GLU A 146 -55.99 2.65 -0.98
C GLU A 146 -55.86 3.60 0.22
N GLY A 147 -56.10 4.90 0.04
CA GLY A 147 -56.03 5.90 1.11
C GLY A 147 -57.31 6.00 1.94
N GLY A 148 -58.46 5.61 1.38
CA GLY A 148 -59.77 5.67 2.05
C GLY A 148 -60.38 7.07 2.05
N THR A 149 -59.67 8.07 2.58
CA THR A 149 -60.07 9.48 2.60
C THR A 149 -59.12 10.34 1.76
N LEU A 150 -59.60 11.45 1.21
CA LEU A 150 -58.75 12.37 0.43
C LEU A 150 -57.57 12.87 1.26
N ARG A 151 -57.81 13.19 2.54
CA ARG A 151 -56.77 13.64 3.48
C ARG A 151 -55.64 12.61 3.58
N HIS A 152 -55.98 11.35 3.83
CA HIS A 152 -54.98 10.29 3.98
C HIS A 152 -54.29 9.95 2.66
N THR A 153 -54.99 10.03 1.53
CA THR A 153 -54.38 9.90 0.20
C THR A 153 -53.33 10.98 -0.07
N LEU A 154 -53.62 12.25 0.25
CA LEU A 154 -52.64 13.33 0.11
C LEU A 154 -51.45 13.15 1.05
N TRP A 155 -51.67 12.73 2.30
CA TRP A 155 -50.60 12.41 3.23
C TRP A 155 -49.67 11.31 2.69
N ARG A 156 -50.23 10.23 2.12
CA ARG A 156 -49.45 9.16 1.47
C ARG A 156 -48.67 9.65 0.26
N CYS A 157 -49.21 10.61 -0.50
CA CYS A 157 -48.53 11.25 -1.63
C CYS A 157 -47.32 12.08 -1.17
N LEU A 158 -47.46 12.82 -0.06
CA LEU A 158 -46.34 13.52 0.56
C LEU A 158 -45.28 12.50 1.03
N GLN A 159 -45.68 11.43 1.72
CA GLN A 159 -44.76 10.39 2.16
C GLN A 159 -43.99 9.74 1.01
N SER A 160 -44.66 9.39 -0.09
CA SER A 160 -44.02 8.77 -1.26
C SER A 160 -43.06 9.72 -1.99
N THR A 161 -43.31 11.02 -1.92
CA THR A 161 -42.42 12.05 -2.46
C THR A 161 -41.17 12.24 -1.59
N LEU A 162 -41.34 12.29 -0.27
CA LEU A 162 -40.27 12.58 0.69
C LEU A 162 -39.38 11.37 1.01
N THR A 163 -39.94 10.17 1.09
CA THR A 163 -39.23 8.95 1.50
C THR A 163 -37.94 8.69 0.71
N PRO A 164 -37.91 8.72 -0.64
CA PRO A 164 -36.67 8.48 -1.39
C PRO A 164 -35.65 9.61 -1.21
N VAL A 165 -36.09 10.86 -1.02
CA VAL A 165 -35.19 11.99 -0.75
C VAL A 165 -34.55 11.83 0.63
N LEU A 166 -35.36 11.48 1.64
CA LEU A 166 -34.88 11.22 2.98
C LEU A 166 -33.95 10.01 3.03
N ALA A 167 -34.25 8.93 2.30
CA ALA A 167 -33.38 7.75 2.21
C ALA A 167 -31.99 8.13 1.67
N TYR A 168 -31.93 8.89 0.57
CA TYR A 168 -30.67 9.38 0.03
C TYR A 168 -29.92 10.29 1.00
N MET A 169 -30.62 11.21 1.69
CA MET A 169 -29.97 12.03 2.72
C MET A 169 -29.37 11.17 3.82
N VAL A 170 -30.13 10.20 4.36
CA VAL A 170 -29.64 9.31 5.42
C VAL A 170 -28.46 8.47 4.94
N GLU A 171 -28.43 8.03 3.69
CA GLU A 171 -27.26 7.37 3.08
C GLU A 171 -26.01 8.22 3.26
N VAL A 172 -26.06 9.49 2.84
CA VAL A 172 -24.90 10.40 2.92
C VAL A 172 -24.54 10.73 4.37
N LEU A 173 -25.55 10.94 5.23
CA LEU A 173 -25.32 11.33 6.64
C LEU A 173 -24.79 10.19 7.49
N ASP A 174 -25.13 8.95 7.17
CA ASP A 174 -24.74 7.75 7.93
C ASP A 174 -23.58 6.97 7.30
N ARG A 175 -22.94 7.47 6.24
CA ARG A 175 -21.70 6.88 5.75
C ARG A 175 -20.71 6.73 6.89
N ASP A 176 -20.09 5.56 6.97
CA ASP A 176 -19.16 5.22 8.05
C ASP A 176 -19.77 5.42 9.47
N ALA A 177 -21.07 5.15 9.63
CA ALA A 177 -21.82 5.30 10.88
C ALA A 177 -21.76 6.72 11.48
N ASN A 178 -21.60 7.75 10.65
CA ASN A 178 -21.38 9.13 11.08
C ASN A 178 -22.54 9.76 11.89
N LEU A 179 -23.76 9.21 11.83
CA LEU A 179 -24.87 9.64 12.70
C LEU A 179 -24.66 9.27 14.18
N ASP A 180 -23.88 8.22 14.47
CA ASP A 180 -23.59 7.79 15.85
C ASP A 180 -22.87 8.90 16.63
N LEU A 181 -22.17 9.81 15.94
CA LEU A 181 -21.48 10.95 16.55
C LEU A 181 -22.43 11.96 17.21
N LEU A 182 -23.69 12.04 16.78
CA LEU A 182 -24.68 12.96 17.36
C LEU A 182 -25.29 12.45 18.66
N ILE A 183 -25.24 11.14 18.91
CA ILE A 183 -25.86 10.51 20.07
C ILE A 183 -24.86 9.85 21.03
N SER A 184 -23.63 9.59 20.58
CA SER A 184 -22.60 8.94 21.38
C SER A 184 -22.03 9.88 22.45
N ALA A 185 -21.79 9.32 23.64
CA ALA A 185 -21.05 10.01 24.70
C ALA A 185 -19.56 10.06 24.31
N GLY A 186 -19.15 11.09 23.57
CA GLY A 186 -17.77 11.17 23.11
C GLY A 186 -17.37 12.44 22.39
N LEU A 187 -18.28 13.14 21.71
CA LEU A 187 -17.98 14.42 21.06
C LEU A 187 -18.22 15.60 22.00
N SER A 188 -17.38 16.64 21.87
CA SER A 188 -17.66 17.93 22.47
C SER A 188 -18.85 18.62 21.77
N LYS A 189 -19.49 19.57 22.46
CA LYS A 189 -20.58 20.36 21.88
C LYS A 189 -20.15 21.09 20.60
N ALA A 190 -18.91 21.58 20.53
CA ALA A 190 -18.41 22.26 19.35
C ALA A 190 -18.21 21.32 18.16
N LEU A 191 -17.80 20.07 18.37
CA LEU A 191 -17.69 19.09 17.28
C LEU A 191 -19.08 18.64 16.79
N ILE A 192 -20.07 18.56 17.67
CA ILE A 192 -21.48 18.38 17.29
C ILE A 192 -21.96 19.59 16.48
N GLN A 193 -21.60 20.80 16.88
CA GLN A 193 -21.93 22.01 16.12
C GLN A 193 -21.23 22.01 14.75
N LEU A 194 -19.97 21.59 14.65
CA LEU A 194 -19.27 21.43 13.37
C LEU A 194 -20.01 20.44 12.46
N TRP A 195 -20.48 19.31 13.00
CA TRP A 195 -21.29 18.34 12.27
C TRP A 195 -22.55 19.00 11.68
N LEU A 196 -23.26 19.79 12.50
CA LEU A 196 -24.47 20.51 12.10
C LEU A 196 -24.19 21.64 11.09
N ASP A 197 -23.08 22.36 11.24
CA ASP A 197 -22.63 23.40 10.31
C ASP A 197 -22.30 22.81 8.93
N ILE A 198 -21.65 21.64 8.89
CA ILE A 198 -21.39 20.89 7.64
C ILE A 198 -22.72 20.46 6.99
N LEU A 199 -23.66 19.94 7.78
CA LEU A 199 -25.00 19.61 7.29
C LEU A 199 -25.75 20.85 6.80
N ALA A 200 -25.53 22.02 7.37
CA ALA A 200 -26.22 23.25 6.96
C ALA A 200 -25.73 23.80 5.61
N ASP A 201 -24.44 23.64 5.29
CA ASP A 201 -23.87 24.21 4.06
C ASP A 201 -24.05 23.28 2.84
N ARG A 202 -24.92 23.68 1.91
CA ARG A 202 -25.20 22.98 0.65
C ARG A 202 -24.03 22.92 -0.33
N HIS A 203 -23.02 23.78 -0.16
CA HIS A 203 -21.83 23.80 -1.01
C HIS A 203 -20.75 22.87 -0.48
N ILE A 204 -20.79 22.52 0.81
CA ILE A 204 -19.84 21.59 1.44
C ILE A 204 -20.38 20.16 1.33
N LEU A 205 -21.61 19.93 1.78
CA LEU A 205 -22.26 18.64 1.73
C LEU A 205 -23.32 18.64 0.63
N ASP A 206 -23.09 17.90 -0.45
CA ASP A 206 -24.10 17.71 -1.49
C ASP A 206 -25.05 16.58 -1.10
N LEU A 207 -26.36 16.85 -1.14
CA LEU A 207 -27.44 15.93 -0.80
C LEU A 207 -28.42 15.76 -1.98
N THR A 208 -27.97 16.06 -3.20
CA THR A 208 -28.78 15.89 -4.40
C THR A 208 -28.75 14.44 -4.87
N PRO A 209 -29.91 13.76 -4.98
CA PRO A 209 -29.95 12.38 -5.44
C PRO A 209 -29.57 12.29 -6.93
N PRO A 210 -28.87 11.22 -7.36
CA PRO A 210 -28.50 11.03 -8.76
C PRO A 210 -29.74 10.90 -9.66
N GLN A 211 -29.72 11.54 -10.84
CA GLN A 211 -30.91 11.69 -11.71
C GLN A 211 -31.50 10.38 -12.28
N ASN A 212 -30.81 9.24 -12.16
CA ASN A 212 -31.20 7.96 -12.77
C ASN A 212 -32.11 7.08 -11.89
N SER A 213 -32.54 7.53 -10.70
CA SER A 213 -33.42 6.73 -9.82
C SER A 213 -34.90 6.89 -10.18
N SER A 214 -35.37 6.14 -11.18
CA SER A 214 -36.74 6.23 -11.69
C SER A 214 -37.79 5.43 -10.89
N GLY A 215 -37.41 4.75 -9.80
CA GLY A 215 -38.32 3.96 -8.95
C GLY A 215 -38.44 4.51 -7.53
N SER A 216 -39.65 4.50 -6.95
CA SER A 216 -39.90 4.91 -5.55
C SER A 216 -39.29 3.97 -4.51
N ASP A 217 -38.97 2.74 -4.91
CA ASP A 217 -38.58 1.63 -4.02
C ASP A 217 -37.16 1.13 -4.32
N GLN A 218 -36.32 1.97 -4.93
CA GLN A 218 -34.95 1.57 -5.25
C GLN A 218 -34.10 1.48 -3.97
N GLU A 219 -33.39 0.37 -3.81
CA GLU A 219 -32.44 0.19 -2.72
C GLU A 219 -31.26 1.16 -2.86
N VAL A 220 -30.86 1.74 -1.72
CA VAL A 220 -29.78 2.72 -1.62
C VAL A 220 -28.66 2.13 -0.77
N LEU A 221 -27.50 1.90 -1.37
CA LEU A 221 -26.35 1.33 -0.67
C LEU A 221 -25.66 2.41 0.19
N VAL A 222 -25.55 2.16 1.48
CA VAL A 222 -24.79 3.02 2.41
C VAL A 222 -23.32 2.66 2.35
N GLN A 223 -22.50 3.67 2.04
CA GLN A 223 -21.07 3.49 1.85
C GLN A 223 -20.34 3.41 3.19
N HIS A 224 -19.49 2.38 3.31
CA HIS A 224 -18.60 2.16 4.44
C HIS A 224 -17.19 1.89 3.93
N TYR A 225 -16.24 2.71 4.38
CA TYR A 225 -14.85 2.76 3.96
C TYR A 225 -13.88 2.57 5.11
N LEU A 226 -14.29 2.87 6.34
CA LEU A 226 -13.46 2.70 7.54
C LEU A 226 -13.44 1.24 7.98
N LEU A 227 -12.36 0.53 7.64
CA LEU A 227 -12.17 -0.88 7.98
C LEU A 227 -10.92 -1.08 8.82
N LEU A 228 -11.05 -1.81 9.93
CA LEU A 228 -9.94 -2.24 10.78
C LEU A 228 -10.03 -3.76 10.97
N GLY A 229 -9.05 -4.50 10.45
CA GLY A 229 -9.08 -5.96 10.55
C GLY A 229 -10.23 -6.63 9.78
N GLY A 230 -10.84 -5.92 8.84
CA GLY A 230 -12.05 -6.35 8.12
C GLY A 230 -13.36 -5.95 8.79
N GLU A 231 -13.32 -5.41 10.01
CA GLU A 231 -14.49 -4.93 10.74
C GLU A 231 -14.74 -3.44 10.46
N GLU A 232 -16.01 -3.08 10.23
CA GLU A 232 -16.42 -1.68 10.07
C GLU A 232 -16.18 -0.89 11.34
N GLN A 233 -15.59 0.29 11.17
CA GLN A 233 -15.35 1.24 12.24
C GLN A 233 -16.22 2.47 12.04
N PRO A 234 -16.87 2.98 13.10
CA PRO A 234 -17.53 4.27 12.99
C PRO A 234 -16.50 5.39 12.81
N CYS A 235 -16.92 6.45 12.12
CA CYS A 235 -16.21 7.72 12.11
C CYS A 235 -15.88 8.15 13.55
N ALA A 236 -14.62 8.51 13.80
CA ALA A 236 -14.23 9.18 15.03
C ALA A 236 -14.44 10.70 14.94
N ALA A 237 -14.33 11.28 13.73
CA ALA A 237 -14.54 12.70 13.47
C ALA A 237 -15.72 12.95 12.50
N PRO A 238 -16.42 14.10 12.62
CA PRO A 238 -17.51 14.46 11.72
C PRO A 238 -17.11 14.42 10.24
N PHE A 239 -17.80 13.62 9.43
CA PHE A 239 -17.65 13.57 7.97
C PHE A 239 -16.20 13.39 7.48
N SER A 240 -15.40 12.53 8.12
CA SER A 240 -13.99 12.30 7.76
C SER A 240 -13.77 12.00 6.27
N TRP A 241 -14.66 11.24 5.63
CA TRP A 241 -14.63 10.95 4.19
C TRP A 241 -14.78 12.22 3.34
N LEU A 242 -15.62 13.17 3.77
CA LEU A 242 -15.86 14.43 3.08
C LEU A 242 -14.65 15.36 3.24
N ILE A 243 -14.15 15.47 4.47
CA ILE A 243 -12.96 16.28 4.79
C ILE A 243 -11.76 15.81 3.96
N ARG A 244 -11.52 14.49 3.93
CA ARG A 244 -10.46 13.90 3.10
C ARG A 244 -10.66 14.19 1.62
N ARG A 245 -11.86 13.97 1.07
CA ARG A 245 -12.16 14.21 -0.35
C ARG A 245 -11.96 15.67 -0.73
N HIS A 246 -12.40 16.60 0.11
CA HIS A 246 -12.25 18.04 -0.12
C HIS A 246 -10.77 18.45 -0.17
N PHE A 247 -9.98 18.07 0.84
CA PHE A 247 -8.55 18.41 0.85
C PHE A 247 -7.74 17.66 -0.21
N GLN A 248 -8.19 16.47 -0.63
CA GLN A 248 -7.60 15.79 -1.77
C GLN A 248 -7.85 16.56 -3.07
N SER A 249 -9.07 17.04 -3.32
CA SER A 249 -9.38 17.87 -4.51
C SER A 249 -8.49 19.11 -4.54
N LEU A 250 -8.38 19.83 -3.41
CA LEU A 250 -7.52 21.01 -3.32
C LEU A 250 -6.04 20.69 -3.53
N TRP A 251 -5.56 19.53 -3.08
CA TRP A 251 -4.19 19.09 -3.36
C TRP A 251 -3.98 18.85 -4.85
N GLU A 252 -4.89 18.10 -5.49
CA GLU A 252 -4.84 17.79 -6.93
C GLU A 252 -4.91 19.08 -7.77
N GLU A 253 -5.79 20.02 -7.41
CA GLU A 253 -5.87 21.34 -8.04
C GLU A 253 -4.57 22.14 -7.90
N SER A 254 -3.89 22.02 -6.75
CA SER A 254 -2.61 22.70 -6.52
C SER A 254 -1.48 22.21 -7.44
N GLU A 255 -1.59 20.99 -8.00
CA GLU A 255 -0.59 20.46 -8.94
C GLU A 255 -0.63 21.15 -10.32
N PHE A 256 -1.75 21.81 -10.64
CA PHE A 256 -1.93 22.54 -11.89
C PHE A 256 -1.57 24.03 -11.80
N ILE A 257 -1.22 24.53 -10.60
CA ILE A 257 -0.81 25.91 -10.40
C ILE A 257 0.67 26.05 -10.76
N PRO A 258 1.06 26.92 -11.71
CA PRO A 258 2.45 27.12 -12.07
C PRO A 258 3.22 27.72 -10.89
N VAL A 259 4.12 26.94 -10.29
CA VAL A 259 5.08 27.43 -9.28
C VAL A 259 6.29 28.01 -10.01
N THR A 260 6.70 29.22 -9.63
CA THR A 260 7.79 29.98 -10.29
C THR A 260 9.19 29.42 -10.01
N GLU A 261 9.32 28.55 -9.03
CA GLU A 261 10.55 27.84 -8.67
C GLU A 261 10.20 26.36 -8.37
N ASP A 262 11.13 25.44 -8.62
CA ASP A 262 10.97 23.99 -8.44
C ASP A 262 10.94 23.56 -6.96
N ASP A 263 10.42 24.43 -6.08
CA ASP A 263 10.37 24.21 -4.64
C ASP A 263 9.03 23.59 -4.23
N SER A 264 9.06 22.27 -4.04
CA SER A 264 7.93 21.48 -3.52
C SER A 264 7.36 22.03 -2.20
N THR A 265 8.15 22.81 -1.45
CA THR A 265 7.78 23.45 -0.18
C THR A 265 6.77 24.58 -0.38
N GLN A 266 6.99 25.44 -1.37
CA GLN A 266 6.11 26.57 -1.66
C GLN A 266 4.70 26.10 -2.02
N ARG A 267 4.61 25.02 -2.80
CA ARG A 267 3.33 24.38 -3.15
C ARG A 267 2.57 23.90 -1.92
N ILE A 268 3.27 23.28 -0.97
CA ILE A 268 2.66 22.79 0.28
C ILE A 268 2.08 23.94 1.10
N VAL A 269 2.84 25.03 1.28
CA VAL A 269 2.38 26.21 2.02
C VAL A 269 1.15 26.83 1.35
N GLN A 270 1.18 26.95 0.02
CA GLN A 270 0.04 27.45 -0.76
C GLN A 270 -1.19 26.55 -0.58
N PHE A 271 -1.02 25.23 -0.68
CA PHE A 271 -2.09 24.27 -0.46
C PHE A 271 -2.70 24.43 0.94
N VAL A 272 -1.88 24.45 2.00
CA VAL A 272 -2.37 24.62 3.38
C VAL A 272 -3.13 25.92 3.54
N SER A 273 -2.61 27.04 3.00
CA SER A 273 -3.30 28.33 3.06
C SER A 273 -4.64 28.34 2.33
N THR A 274 -4.74 27.63 1.20
CA THR A 274 -5.97 27.48 0.42
C THR A 274 -6.97 26.58 1.15
N ALA A 275 -6.49 25.51 1.78
CA ALA A 275 -7.29 24.60 2.58
C ALA A 275 -7.90 25.32 3.79
N THR A 276 -7.11 26.09 4.54
CA THR A 276 -7.56 26.86 5.70
C THR A 276 -8.56 27.96 5.32
N SER A 277 -8.37 28.62 4.18
CA SER A 277 -9.27 29.68 3.69
C SER A 277 -10.53 29.17 2.97
N SER A 278 -10.59 27.87 2.67
CA SER A 278 -11.79 27.25 2.08
C SER A 278 -12.99 27.32 3.04
N LYS A 279 -14.22 27.16 2.53
CA LYS A 279 -15.43 27.16 3.37
C LYS A 279 -15.36 26.14 4.51
N LEU A 280 -14.92 24.92 4.20
CA LEU A 280 -14.75 23.86 5.18
C LEU A 280 -13.63 24.19 6.18
N GLY A 281 -12.50 24.72 5.71
CA GLY A 281 -11.41 25.20 6.57
C GLY A 281 -11.86 26.30 7.52
N SER A 282 -12.68 27.24 7.04
CA SER A 282 -13.25 28.31 7.87
C SER A 282 -14.23 27.79 8.92
N LEU A 283 -15.00 26.73 8.65
CA LEU A 283 -15.83 26.08 9.67
C LEU A 283 -14.97 25.43 10.75
N ILE A 284 -13.94 24.69 10.34
CA ILE A 284 -12.99 24.05 11.27
C ILE A 284 -12.26 25.11 12.11
N GLY A 285 -11.86 26.25 11.50
CA GLY A 285 -11.17 27.34 12.18
C GLY A 285 -11.99 28.14 13.19
N LYS A 286 -13.29 27.84 13.37
CA LYS A 286 -14.11 28.40 14.47
C LYS A 286 -13.88 27.69 15.81
N LEU A 287 -13.25 26.52 15.80
CA LEU A 287 -13.01 25.73 16.99
C LEU A 287 -11.94 26.39 17.88
N SER A 288 -12.01 26.13 19.18
CA SER A 288 -10.92 26.48 20.10
C SER A 288 -9.73 25.52 19.95
N ASP A 289 -8.55 25.90 20.45
CA ASP A 289 -7.34 25.09 20.38
C ASP A 289 -7.52 23.66 20.94
N GLN A 290 -8.30 23.53 22.02
CA GLN A 290 -8.57 22.23 22.65
C GLN A 290 -9.47 21.35 21.77
N GLU A 291 -10.42 21.96 21.07
CA GLU A 291 -11.35 21.27 20.17
C GLU A 291 -10.68 20.90 18.84
N HIS A 292 -9.78 21.77 18.35
CA HIS A 292 -8.87 21.44 17.25
C HIS A 292 -8.06 20.19 17.57
N LEU A 293 -7.42 20.14 18.74
CA LEU A 293 -6.61 18.99 19.13
C LEU A 293 -7.43 17.69 19.21
N ASP A 294 -8.70 17.76 19.64
CA ASP A 294 -9.61 16.60 19.66
C ASP A 294 -10.00 16.17 18.24
N LEU A 295 -10.40 17.13 17.39
CA LEU A 295 -10.71 16.88 15.98
C LEU A 295 -9.54 16.25 15.25
N ASP A 296 -8.34 16.81 15.38
CA ASP A 296 -7.15 16.40 14.64
C ASP A 296 -6.75 14.96 14.97
N LYS A 297 -6.83 14.57 16.25
CA LYS A 297 -6.55 13.18 16.67
C LYS A 297 -7.57 12.20 16.10
N ARG A 298 -8.85 12.55 16.13
CA ARG A 298 -9.95 11.73 15.60
C ARG A 298 -9.85 11.62 14.07
N TYR A 299 -9.61 12.74 13.41
CA TYR A 299 -9.44 12.80 11.97
C TYR A 299 -8.22 12.03 11.51
N LEU A 300 -7.09 12.10 12.22
CA LEU A 300 -5.90 11.33 11.87
C LEU A 300 -6.18 9.82 11.84
N ARG A 301 -6.88 9.30 12.86
CA ARG A 301 -7.32 7.89 12.89
C ARG A 301 -8.13 7.55 11.63
N ASP A 302 -9.19 8.33 11.38
CA ASP A 302 -10.09 8.06 10.25
C ASP A 302 -9.36 8.23 8.90
N PHE A 303 -8.48 9.22 8.76
CA PHE A 303 -7.67 9.45 7.58
C PHE A 303 -6.80 8.23 7.25
N LEU A 304 -6.18 7.61 8.26
CA LEU A 304 -5.35 6.42 8.07
C LEU A 304 -6.18 5.21 7.64
N LEU A 305 -7.33 4.98 8.26
CA LEU A 305 -8.26 3.90 7.88
C LEU A 305 -8.83 4.12 6.46
N LEU A 306 -9.06 5.37 6.06
CA LEU A 306 -9.46 5.72 4.70
C LEU A 306 -8.33 5.55 3.69
N SER A 307 -7.06 5.66 4.11
CA SER A 307 -5.89 5.71 3.22
C SER A 307 -5.14 4.40 3.09
N PHE A 308 -5.18 3.54 4.11
CA PHE A 308 -4.42 2.30 4.17
C PHE A 308 -5.32 1.11 4.51
N LYS A 309 -4.94 -0.08 4.05
CA LYS A 309 -5.58 -1.34 4.46
C LYS A 309 -4.94 -1.81 5.77
N ILE A 310 -5.59 -1.53 6.89
CA ILE A 310 -5.06 -1.79 8.23
C ILE A 310 -5.71 -3.05 8.82
N LYS A 311 -4.91 -4.02 9.23
CA LYS A 311 -5.39 -5.34 9.71
C LYS A 311 -5.48 -5.46 11.22
N SER A 312 -4.83 -4.57 11.98
CA SER A 312 -4.80 -4.64 13.44
C SER A 312 -4.64 -3.28 14.09
N GLU A 313 -5.02 -3.18 15.37
CA GLU A 313 -4.84 -1.96 16.16
C GLU A 313 -3.36 -1.58 16.31
N ASP A 314 -2.45 -2.57 16.38
CA ASP A 314 -1.02 -2.29 16.44
C ASP A 314 -0.51 -1.69 15.11
N GLU A 315 -0.98 -2.16 13.96
CA GLU A 315 -0.68 -1.52 12.67
C GLU A 315 -1.21 -0.08 12.62
N LEU A 316 -2.42 0.16 13.11
CA LEU A 316 -3.00 1.51 13.19
C LEU A 316 -2.12 2.43 14.06
N ARG A 317 -1.63 1.93 15.19
CA ARG A 317 -0.74 2.69 16.09
C ARG A 317 0.61 2.98 15.44
N VAL A 318 1.18 2.02 14.70
CA VAL A 318 2.44 2.24 13.95
C VAL A 318 2.24 3.32 12.89
N LEU A 319 1.18 3.23 12.07
CA LEU A 319 0.89 4.22 11.04
C LEU A 319 0.53 5.60 11.61
N THR A 320 -0.13 5.63 12.77
CA THR A 320 -0.40 6.88 13.51
C THR A 320 0.89 7.57 13.89
N ARG A 321 1.85 6.84 14.45
CA ARG A 321 3.16 7.40 14.79
C ARG A 321 3.93 7.86 13.55
N ALA A 322 3.93 7.07 12.49
CA ALA A 322 4.59 7.41 11.24
C ALA A 322 4.02 8.69 10.63
N ALA A 323 2.70 8.83 10.58
CA ALA A 323 2.04 10.03 10.06
C ALA A 323 2.30 11.27 10.93
N LEU A 324 2.30 11.14 12.26
CA LEU A 324 2.69 12.23 13.17
C LEU A 324 4.16 12.64 12.96
N GLY A 325 5.05 11.68 12.76
CA GLY A 325 6.46 11.92 12.41
C GLY A 325 6.59 12.66 11.09
N CYS A 326 5.83 12.26 10.06
CA CYS A 326 5.79 12.96 8.76
C CYS A 326 5.35 14.42 8.90
N VAL A 327 4.26 14.68 9.63
CA VAL A 327 3.76 16.06 9.84
C VAL A 327 4.80 16.90 10.58
N SER A 328 5.35 16.37 11.66
CA SER A 328 6.35 17.06 12.48
C SER A 328 7.63 17.37 11.70
N GLU A 329 8.12 16.40 10.94
CA GLU A 329 9.32 16.53 10.11
C GLU A 329 9.12 17.56 8.99
N LEU A 330 7.95 17.56 8.34
CA LEU A 330 7.59 18.53 7.31
C LEU A 330 7.51 19.96 7.85
N GLN A 331 6.82 20.16 8.97
CA GLN A 331 6.67 21.48 9.57
C GLN A 331 8.02 22.02 10.07
N ARG A 332 8.85 21.14 10.64
CA ARG A 332 10.20 21.49 11.09
C ARG A 332 11.11 21.91 9.93
N SER A 333 11.06 21.21 8.78
CA SER A 333 11.87 21.59 7.61
C SER A 333 11.45 22.96 7.03
N MET A 334 10.18 23.32 7.21
CA MET A 334 9.61 24.62 6.80
C MET A 334 9.64 25.70 7.88
N THR A 335 10.18 25.41 9.08
CA THR A 335 10.16 26.32 10.25
C THR A 335 8.76 26.80 10.67
N ILE A 336 7.76 25.93 10.55
CA ILE A 336 6.36 26.18 10.90
C ILE A 336 6.05 25.63 12.30
N ASN A 337 5.14 26.28 13.02
CA ASN A 337 4.70 25.80 14.33
C ASN A 337 3.92 24.48 14.21
N PRO A 338 3.97 23.61 15.24
CA PRO A 338 3.24 22.34 15.22
C PRO A 338 1.73 22.55 15.02
N ASP A 339 1.18 21.90 14.01
CA ASP A 339 -0.25 21.93 13.66
C ASP A 339 -0.66 20.57 13.06
N LEU A 340 -1.60 19.87 13.68
CA LEU A 340 -2.06 18.56 13.20
C LEU A 340 -3.33 18.67 12.34
N SER A 341 -3.63 19.87 11.84
CA SER A 341 -4.84 20.08 11.05
C SER A 341 -4.95 19.12 9.87
N PRO A 342 -6.18 18.79 9.42
CA PRO A 342 -6.41 17.89 8.29
C PRO A 342 -5.61 18.23 7.02
N ALA A 343 -5.34 19.52 6.78
CA ALA A 343 -4.51 19.98 5.67
C ALA A 343 -3.06 19.50 5.82
N TRP A 344 -2.45 19.65 7.00
CA TRP A 344 -1.09 19.16 7.24
C TRP A 344 -0.98 17.64 7.17
N VAL A 345 -1.99 16.92 7.68
CA VAL A 345 -2.05 15.45 7.55
C VAL A 345 -2.05 15.04 6.09
N MET A 346 -2.89 15.68 5.24
CA MET A 346 -2.90 15.42 3.80
C MET A 346 -1.57 15.76 3.14
N ALA A 347 -1.01 16.94 3.41
CA ALA A 347 0.25 17.39 2.81
C ALA A 347 1.42 16.45 3.16
N ALA A 348 1.53 16.06 4.44
CA ALA A 348 2.55 15.14 4.91
C ALA A 348 2.40 13.75 4.30
N ALA A 349 1.17 13.22 4.24
CA ALA A 349 0.91 11.92 3.63
C ALA A 349 1.26 11.89 2.13
N ARG A 350 1.02 12.99 1.41
CA ARG A 350 1.38 13.11 -0.01
C ARG A 350 2.88 13.31 -0.22
N HIS A 351 3.53 14.15 0.58
CA HIS A 351 4.96 14.41 0.48
C HIS A 351 5.79 13.16 0.81
N TYR A 352 5.43 12.45 1.89
CA TYR A 352 6.11 11.25 2.36
C TYR A 352 5.50 9.94 1.83
N ALA A 353 4.67 9.98 0.79
CA ALA A 353 4.03 8.79 0.21
C ALA A 353 5.01 7.63 -0.05
N PRO A 354 6.21 7.82 -0.64
CA PRO A 354 7.15 6.71 -0.85
C PRO A 354 7.57 5.98 0.44
N ARG A 355 7.66 6.71 1.56
CA ARG A 355 8.04 6.16 2.86
C ARG A 355 6.86 5.46 3.53
N LEU A 356 5.67 6.08 3.51
CA LEU A 356 4.45 5.49 4.07
C LEU A 356 4.02 4.24 3.31
N ASP A 357 4.15 4.24 1.98
CA ASP A 357 3.88 3.08 1.14
C ASP A 357 4.87 1.95 1.40
N THR A 358 6.13 2.26 1.74
CA THR A 358 7.12 1.23 2.12
C THR A 358 6.75 0.59 3.44
N LEU A 359 6.40 1.39 4.45
CA LEU A 359 5.93 0.88 5.74
C LEU A 359 4.68 0.02 5.58
N SER A 360 3.68 0.52 4.84
CA SER A 360 2.44 -0.23 4.58
C SER A 360 2.71 -1.54 3.84
N HIS A 361 3.62 -1.55 2.86
CA HIS A 361 3.99 -2.78 2.15
C HIS A 361 4.68 -3.78 3.08
N ILE A 362 5.60 -3.34 3.94
CA ILE A 362 6.27 -4.25 4.90
C ILE A 362 5.26 -4.85 5.89
N LEU A 363 4.36 -4.04 6.44
CA LEU A 363 3.31 -4.52 7.35
C LEU A 363 2.35 -5.48 6.64
N LEU A 364 2.07 -5.28 5.34
CA LEU A 364 1.29 -6.22 4.55
C LEU A 364 1.98 -7.58 4.41
N LEU A 365 3.30 -7.58 4.21
CA LEU A 365 4.13 -8.79 4.08
C LEU A 365 4.35 -9.49 5.44
N GLN A 366 4.49 -8.73 6.53
CA GLN A 366 4.80 -9.23 7.87
C GLN A 366 3.99 -8.50 8.96
N PRO A 367 2.68 -8.79 9.11
CA PRO A 367 1.81 -8.12 10.09
C PRO A 367 2.29 -8.22 11.54
N GLN A 368 2.95 -9.33 11.89
CA GLN A 368 3.50 -9.60 13.21
C GLN A 368 4.63 -8.64 13.64
N LEU A 369 5.08 -7.75 12.75
CA LEU A 369 6.14 -6.79 13.01
C LEU A 369 5.66 -5.56 13.79
N ALA A 370 4.37 -5.22 13.72
CA ALA A 370 3.84 -4.01 14.33
C ALA A 370 4.16 -3.87 15.84
N PRO A 371 4.01 -4.93 16.67
CA PRO A 371 4.38 -4.87 18.09
C PRO A 371 5.88 -4.58 18.32
N ASP A 372 6.75 -5.18 17.50
CA ASP A 372 8.21 -4.99 17.61
C ASP A 372 8.61 -3.54 17.30
N ILE A 373 7.99 -2.95 16.26
CA ILE A 373 8.19 -1.53 15.91
C ILE A 373 7.73 -0.63 17.05
N LEU A 374 6.54 -0.89 17.60
CA LEU A 374 6.01 -0.10 18.71
C LEU A 374 6.88 -0.20 19.97
N GLN A 375 7.42 -1.39 20.25
CA GLN A 375 8.33 -1.58 21.38
C GLN A 375 9.59 -0.73 21.23
N GLN A 376 10.23 -0.76 20.06
CA GLN A 376 11.44 0.02 19.80
C GLN A 376 11.17 1.54 19.73
N ALA A 377 9.99 1.94 19.23
CA ALA A 377 9.59 3.33 19.11
C ALA A 377 9.01 3.93 20.40
N SER A 378 8.75 3.12 21.44
CA SER A 378 8.04 3.53 22.66
C SER A 378 8.74 4.65 23.45
N HIS A 379 10.05 4.79 23.31
CA HIS A 379 10.86 5.75 24.06
C HIS A 379 11.00 7.13 23.40
N THR A 380 10.56 7.28 22.15
CA THR A 380 10.73 8.52 21.38
C THR A 380 9.38 9.13 21.00
N LYS A 381 9.25 10.44 21.16
CA LYS A 381 8.14 11.18 20.55
C LYS A 381 8.31 11.13 19.02
N PRO A 382 7.22 10.97 18.25
CA PRO A 382 7.27 10.92 16.78
C PRO A 382 7.59 12.31 16.22
N THR A 383 8.87 12.67 16.26
CA THR A 383 9.41 13.96 15.78
C THR A 383 9.92 13.86 14.36
N ASP A 384 10.32 12.65 13.96
CA ASP A 384 10.71 12.26 12.61
C ASP A 384 9.97 10.96 12.25
N MET A 385 9.80 10.67 10.96
CA MET A 385 9.31 9.37 10.52
C MET A 385 10.45 8.34 10.64
N LEU A 386 10.29 7.29 11.46
CA LEU A 386 11.32 6.26 11.67
C LEU A 386 10.78 4.83 11.54
N GLU A 387 9.46 4.67 11.60
CA GLU A 387 8.79 3.37 11.64
C GLU A 387 9.09 2.50 10.41
N ASP A 388 9.20 3.11 9.24
CA ASP A 388 9.62 2.46 7.99
C ASP A 388 11.06 1.93 8.05
N ILE A 389 11.99 2.74 8.58
CA ILE A 389 13.40 2.38 8.72
C ILE A 389 13.57 1.26 9.74
N LEU A 390 12.86 1.33 10.88
CA LEU A 390 12.83 0.27 11.88
C LEU A 390 12.25 -1.02 11.31
N ALA A 391 11.14 -0.92 10.56
CA ALA A 391 10.53 -2.08 9.92
C ALA A 391 11.52 -2.77 8.96
N LEU A 392 12.16 -2.00 8.08
CA LEU A 392 13.19 -2.50 7.16
C LEU A 392 14.35 -3.14 7.92
N GLY A 393 14.87 -2.45 8.95
CA GLY A 393 15.99 -2.93 9.76
C GLY A 393 15.70 -4.27 10.43
N ILE A 394 14.53 -4.41 11.07
CA ILE A 394 14.12 -5.67 11.71
C ILE A 394 13.95 -6.78 10.66
N CYS A 395 13.34 -6.51 9.52
CA CYS A 395 13.19 -7.49 8.44
C CYS A 395 14.55 -7.97 7.91
N VAL A 396 15.48 -7.03 7.67
CA VAL A 396 16.84 -7.31 7.19
C VAL A 396 17.64 -8.09 8.23
N GLU A 397 17.63 -7.70 9.50
CA GLU A 397 18.32 -8.43 10.57
C GLU A 397 17.75 -9.84 10.78
N ARG A 398 16.43 -10.01 10.77
CA ARG A 398 15.81 -11.34 10.83
C ARG A 398 16.17 -12.22 9.64
N THR A 399 16.48 -11.62 8.49
CA THR A 399 16.89 -12.36 7.28
C THR A 399 18.37 -12.74 7.38
N LYS A 400 19.19 -11.83 7.92
CA LYS A 400 20.63 -12.06 8.18
C LYS A 400 20.86 -13.23 9.15
N LEU A 401 20.02 -13.36 10.18
CA LEU A 401 20.13 -14.38 11.22
C LEU A 401 19.59 -15.76 10.82
N GLN A 402 18.94 -15.90 9.66
CA GLN A 402 18.41 -17.17 9.20
C GLN A 402 19.54 -18.12 8.80
N THR A 403 19.56 -19.34 9.33
CA THR A 403 20.51 -20.39 8.97
C THR A 403 20.33 -20.85 7.52
N VAL A 404 21.40 -21.35 6.90
CA VAL A 404 21.41 -21.91 5.52
C VAL A 404 22.04 -23.31 5.49
N THR A 405 21.72 -24.11 6.50
CA THR A 405 22.30 -25.44 6.72
C THR A 405 21.56 -26.57 5.99
N SER A 406 20.40 -26.26 5.39
CA SER A 406 19.58 -27.20 4.63
C SER A 406 18.98 -26.54 3.38
N LEU A 407 18.51 -27.34 2.42
CA LEU A 407 17.87 -26.84 1.20
C LEU A 407 16.58 -26.06 1.50
N SER A 408 15.76 -26.52 2.45
CA SER A 408 14.52 -25.82 2.82
C SER A 408 14.79 -24.45 3.45
N GLU A 409 15.84 -24.33 4.24
CA GLU A 409 16.31 -23.06 4.80
C GLU A 409 16.80 -22.11 3.70
N CYS A 410 17.50 -22.64 2.69
CA CYS A 410 17.95 -21.88 1.52
C CYS A 410 16.76 -21.38 0.67
N GLU A 411 15.77 -22.23 0.38
CA GLU A 411 14.55 -21.83 -0.32
C GLU A 411 13.79 -20.75 0.46
N SER A 412 13.70 -20.91 1.78
CA SER A 412 13.08 -19.93 2.66
C SER A 412 13.82 -18.59 2.63
N LEU A 413 15.16 -18.59 2.62
CA LEU A 413 15.96 -17.38 2.47
C LEU A 413 15.69 -16.69 1.13
N LEU A 414 15.72 -17.44 0.02
CA LEU A 414 15.43 -16.91 -1.32
C LEU A 414 14.04 -16.28 -1.40
N ARG A 415 13.01 -16.97 -0.89
CA ARG A 415 11.64 -16.42 -0.85
C ARG A 415 11.56 -15.12 -0.04
N ARG A 416 12.25 -15.04 1.10
CA ARG A 416 12.29 -13.81 1.90
C ARG A 416 13.01 -12.68 1.17
N VAL A 417 14.10 -12.99 0.49
CA VAL A 417 14.83 -12.02 -0.34
C VAL A 417 13.91 -11.48 -1.44
N GLU A 418 13.23 -12.36 -2.17
CA GLU A 418 12.30 -11.99 -3.24
C GLU A 418 11.15 -11.11 -2.74
N LEU A 419 10.55 -11.44 -1.60
CA LEU A 419 9.44 -10.67 -1.02
C LEU A 419 9.86 -9.28 -0.53
N LEU A 420 11.05 -9.13 0.05
CA LEU A 420 11.52 -7.86 0.62
C LEU A 420 12.20 -6.95 -0.42
N GLN A 421 12.69 -7.50 -1.52
CA GLN A 421 13.44 -6.76 -2.55
C GLN A 421 12.71 -5.49 -3.04
N PRO A 422 11.39 -5.51 -3.36
CA PRO A 422 10.70 -4.30 -3.82
C PRO A 422 10.64 -3.16 -2.78
N CYS A 423 10.57 -3.49 -1.48
CA CYS A 423 10.59 -2.50 -0.40
C CYS A 423 11.96 -1.84 -0.29
N LEU A 424 13.03 -2.63 -0.39
CA LEU A 424 14.40 -2.16 -0.28
C LEU A 424 14.86 -1.39 -1.52
N ASP A 425 14.45 -1.81 -2.71
CA ASP A 425 14.70 -1.05 -3.94
C ASP A 425 14.05 0.34 -3.88
N ARG A 426 12.83 0.43 -3.33
CA ARG A 426 12.18 1.73 -3.08
C ARG A 426 12.96 2.54 -2.05
N ALA A 427 13.33 1.93 -0.92
CA ALA A 427 14.06 2.58 0.16
C ALA A 427 15.46 3.08 -0.24
N PHE A 428 16.11 2.41 -1.19
CA PHE A 428 17.43 2.80 -1.70
C PHE A 428 17.39 3.74 -2.90
N SER A 429 16.20 4.16 -3.35
CA SER A 429 16.07 5.15 -4.42
C SER A 429 16.47 6.57 -3.97
N GLU A 430 16.88 7.40 -4.93
CA GLU A 430 17.21 8.81 -4.66
C GLU A 430 16.00 9.58 -4.11
N LYS A 431 14.80 9.34 -4.67
CA LYS A 431 13.54 9.96 -4.22
C LYS A 431 13.20 9.63 -2.77
N TYR A 432 13.51 8.42 -2.31
CA TYR A 432 13.31 8.04 -0.92
C TYR A 432 14.34 8.73 -0.03
N SER A 433 15.61 8.69 -0.45
CA SER A 433 16.73 9.28 0.29
C SER A 433 16.57 10.79 0.48
N SER A 434 16.00 11.51 -0.49
CA SER A 434 15.71 12.95 -0.36
C SER A 434 14.66 13.28 0.71
N LEU A 435 13.87 12.30 1.15
CA LEU A 435 12.84 12.43 2.19
C LEU A 435 13.34 11.98 3.57
N CYS A 436 14.61 11.62 3.70
CA CYS A 436 15.20 11.13 4.93
C CYS A 436 16.10 12.19 5.56
N ASN A 437 15.97 12.42 6.86
CA ASN A 437 16.97 13.16 7.61
C ASN A 437 18.31 12.39 7.68
N PRO A 438 19.42 13.06 8.09
CA PRO A 438 20.74 12.42 8.14
C PRO A 438 20.83 11.17 9.02
N GLY A 439 20.05 11.09 10.10
CA GLY A 439 19.99 9.89 10.96
C GLY A 439 19.34 8.70 10.25
N CYS A 440 18.22 8.94 9.57
CA CYS A 440 17.57 7.94 8.71
C CYS A 440 18.51 7.42 7.62
N LEU A 441 19.28 8.32 6.97
CA LEU A 441 20.24 7.94 5.94
C LEU A 441 21.34 7.03 6.49
N GLN A 442 21.88 7.32 7.68
CA GLN A 442 22.87 6.44 8.32
C GLN A 442 22.32 5.04 8.59
N HIS A 443 21.09 4.93 9.06
CA HIS A 443 20.43 3.65 9.26
C HIS A 443 20.17 2.92 7.93
N LEU A 444 19.72 3.63 6.89
CA LEU A 444 19.54 3.06 5.55
C LEU A 444 20.85 2.55 4.95
N ASP A 445 21.97 3.26 5.14
CA ASP A 445 23.28 2.81 4.66
C ASP A 445 23.73 1.52 5.37
N SER A 446 23.45 1.41 6.69
CA SER A 446 23.69 0.18 7.45
C SER A 446 22.83 -0.97 6.92
N ILE A 447 21.53 -0.75 6.73
CA ILE A 447 20.59 -1.72 6.16
C ILE A 447 21.02 -2.15 4.75
N ARG A 448 21.45 -1.19 3.91
CA ARG A 448 21.94 -1.45 2.54
C ARG A 448 23.17 -2.35 2.55
N SER A 449 24.11 -2.09 3.47
CA SER A 449 25.32 -2.90 3.62
C SER A 449 24.99 -4.35 3.96
N ILE A 450 24.11 -4.56 4.95
CA ILE A 450 23.68 -5.91 5.36
C ILE A 450 22.91 -6.60 4.23
N TRP A 451 22.00 -5.88 3.57
CA TRP A 451 21.21 -6.40 2.46
C TRP A 451 22.08 -6.85 1.28
N ARG A 452 23.08 -6.05 0.90
CA ARG A 452 24.06 -6.41 -0.14
C ARG A 452 24.74 -7.75 0.17
N GLY A 453 25.17 -7.96 1.43
CA GLY A 453 25.75 -9.24 1.87
C GLY A 453 24.79 -10.42 1.70
N MET A 454 23.50 -10.25 2.04
CA MET A 454 22.50 -11.31 1.86
C MET A 454 22.19 -11.60 0.39
N LEU A 455 22.20 -10.59 -0.48
CA LEU A 455 22.05 -10.79 -1.92
C LEU A 455 23.19 -11.63 -2.51
N VAL A 456 24.41 -11.51 -1.97
CA VAL A 456 25.55 -12.37 -2.36
C VAL A 456 25.30 -13.82 -1.95
N VAL A 457 24.82 -14.06 -0.73
CA VAL A 457 24.47 -15.41 -0.26
C VAL A 457 23.33 -15.98 -1.12
N ALA A 458 22.30 -15.19 -1.42
CA ALA A 458 21.19 -15.58 -2.28
C ALA A 458 21.65 -15.93 -3.70
N ALA A 459 22.55 -15.14 -4.29
CA ALA A 459 23.12 -15.42 -5.60
C ALA A 459 23.91 -16.74 -5.61
N PHE A 460 24.68 -17.03 -4.55
CA PHE A 460 25.37 -18.32 -4.43
C PHE A 460 24.38 -19.48 -4.37
N ILE A 461 23.33 -19.35 -3.55
CA ILE A 461 22.28 -20.37 -3.43
C ILE A 461 21.60 -20.62 -4.78
N GLN A 462 21.17 -19.55 -5.46
CA GLN A 462 20.48 -19.68 -6.73
C GLN A 462 21.35 -20.37 -7.79
N GLN A 463 22.59 -19.91 -7.95
CA GLN A 463 23.44 -20.37 -9.05
C GLN A 463 24.17 -21.69 -8.77
N VAL A 464 24.55 -21.96 -7.51
CA VAL A 464 25.35 -23.14 -7.15
C VAL A 464 24.50 -24.27 -6.58
N LEU A 465 23.47 -23.98 -5.79
CA LEU A 465 22.61 -25.00 -5.19
C LEU A 465 21.42 -25.38 -6.09
N PHE A 466 20.80 -24.43 -6.80
CA PHE A 466 19.55 -24.70 -7.56
C PHE A 466 19.70 -24.78 -9.09
N GLU A 467 20.62 -24.03 -9.72
CA GLU A 467 20.87 -24.14 -11.16
C GLU A 467 21.68 -25.38 -11.56
N GLY A 468 22.34 -26.05 -10.60
CA GLY A 468 23.03 -27.32 -10.81
C GLY A 468 22.06 -28.49 -10.94
N LYS A 469 21.89 -29.01 -12.16
CA LYS A 469 21.04 -30.21 -12.40
C LYS A 469 21.72 -31.46 -11.84
N GLN A 470 20.98 -32.25 -11.03
CA GLN A 470 21.42 -33.54 -10.48
C GLN A 470 22.78 -33.48 -9.76
N ILE A 471 22.84 -32.70 -8.69
CA ILE A 471 23.98 -32.74 -7.77
C ILE A 471 23.90 -34.04 -6.96
N ASP A 472 25.03 -34.75 -6.84
CA ASP A 472 25.15 -35.91 -5.94
C ASP A 472 24.87 -35.42 -4.49
N PRO A 473 24.10 -36.15 -3.65
CA PRO A 473 23.83 -35.75 -2.26
C PRO A 473 25.08 -35.34 -1.46
N SER A 474 26.23 -35.95 -1.76
CA SER A 474 27.51 -35.59 -1.12
C SER A 474 28.02 -34.19 -1.48
N LEU A 475 27.72 -33.70 -2.68
CA LEU A 475 28.06 -32.38 -3.17
C LEU A 475 27.06 -31.31 -2.68
N GLU A 476 25.82 -31.70 -2.41
CA GLU A 476 24.82 -30.82 -1.76
C GLU A 476 25.29 -30.43 -0.35
N ASP A 477 25.67 -31.41 0.48
CA ASP A 477 26.25 -31.17 1.81
C ASP A 477 27.49 -30.27 1.76
N LEU A 478 28.32 -30.44 0.72
CA LEU A 478 29.50 -29.63 0.51
C LEU A 478 29.12 -28.18 0.14
N ALA A 479 28.13 -28.00 -0.72
CA ALA A 479 27.63 -26.69 -1.13
C ALA A 479 27.01 -25.94 0.04
N LEU A 480 26.19 -26.61 0.88
CA LEU A 480 25.60 -26.04 2.09
C LEU A 480 26.67 -25.60 3.10
N LYS A 481 27.74 -26.38 3.28
CA LYS A 481 28.89 -25.98 4.12
C LYS A 481 29.56 -24.71 3.60
N HIS A 482 29.78 -24.58 2.29
CA HIS A 482 30.40 -23.37 1.73
C HIS A 482 29.44 -22.19 1.67
N CYS A 483 28.14 -22.43 1.53
CA CYS A 483 27.09 -21.42 1.71
C CYS A 483 27.13 -20.85 3.13
N SER A 484 27.29 -21.70 4.15
CA SER A 484 27.43 -21.28 5.54
C SER A 484 28.71 -20.46 5.79
N LEU A 485 29.83 -20.83 5.15
CA LEU A 485 31.07 -20.03 5.20
C LEU A 485 30.90 -18.66 4.55
N LEU A 486 30.23 -18.62 3.39
CA LEU A 486 29.93 -17.38 2.69
C LEU A 486 28.99 -16.49 3.52
N GLN A 487 27.99 -17.08 4.17
CA GLN A 487 27.11 -16.37 5.09
C GLN A 487 27.90 -15.74 6.24
N SER A 488 28.80 -16.49 6.89
CA SER A 488 29.67 -15.95 7.95
C SER A 488 30.50 -14.76 7.44
N LEU A 489 31.11 -14.90 6.26
CA LEU A 489 31.90 -13.81 5.65
C LEU A 489 31.04 -12.56 5.40
N MET A 490 29.82 -12.73 4.89
CA MET A 490 28.90 -11.61 4.61
C MET A 490 28.32 -10.99 5.89
N GLN A 491 28.22 -11.75 6.99
CA GLN A 491 27.82 -11.21 8.29
C GLN A 491 28.93 -10.36 8.93
N ASP A 492 30.19 -10.77 8.77
CA ASP A 492 31.35 -10.07 9.34
C ASP A 492 31.81 -8.88 8.49
N SER A 493 31.86 -9.05 7.16
CA SER A 493 32.31 -8.04 6.20
C SER A 493 31.54 -8.15 4.88
N PRO A 494 30.39 -7.47 4.72
CA PRO A 494 29.59 -7.53 3.49
C PRO A 494 30.16 -6.69 2.32
N ASP A 495 31.16 -5.83 2.56
CA ASP A 495 31.67 -4.91 1.54
C ASP A 495 32.66 -5.59 0.58
N LEU A 496 32.15 -6.10 -0.53
CA LEU A 496 32.93 -6.76 -1.57
C LEU A 496 33.82 -5.82 -2.39
N ARG A 497 33.75 -4.51 -2.15
CA ARG A 497 34.73 -3.54 -2.65
C ARG A 497 35.98 -3.50 -1.76
N ASN A 498 36.01 -4.22 -0.65
CA ASN A 498 37.23 -4.44 0.09
C ASN A 498 38.00 -5.62 -0.53
N VAL A 499 39.28 -5.41 -0.83
CA VAL A 499 40.19 -6.41 -1.41
C VAL A 499 40.25 -7.67 -0.55
N ASP A 500 40.34 -7.54 0.77
CA ASP A 500 40.42 -8.67 1.69
C ASP A 500 39.15 -9.51 1.65
N THR A 501 37.98 -8.87 1.68
CA THR A 501 36.68 -9.56 1.60
C THR A 501 36.54 -10.29 0.26
N LEU A 502 36.87 -9.65 -0.86
CA LEU A 502 36.81 -10.27 -2.18
C LEU A 502 37.80 -11.44 -2.29
N GLN A 503 39.01 -11.31 -1.74
CA GLN A 503 39.97 -12.41 -1.68
C GLN A 503 39.45 -13.59 -0.84
N GLN A 504 38.82 -13.33 0.30
CA GLN A 504 38.22 -14.40 1.12
C GLN A 504 37.09 -15.11 0.37
N LEU A 505 36.24 -14.39 -0.36
CA LEU A 505 35.22 -14.99 -1.22
C LEU A 505 35.87 -15.88 -2.29
N ILE A 506 36.92 -15.41 -2.96
CA ILE A 506 37.67 -16.20 -3.95
C ILE A 506 38.27 -17.45 -3.29
N ARG A 507 38.77 -17.38 -2.06
CA ARG A 507 39.27 -18.55 -1.31
C ARG A 507 38.17 -19.55 -0.99
N ILE A 508 36.98 -19.09 -0.60
CA ILE A 508 35.82 -19.95 -0.35
C ILE A 508 35.43 -20.69 -1.64
N LEU A 509 35.36 -20.00 -2.78
CA LEU A 509 35.05 -20.62 -4.08
C LEU A 509 36.13 -21.62 -4.51
N ASN A 510 37.42 -21.29 -4.35
CA ASN A 510 38.51 -22.22 -4.63
C ASN A 510 38.47 -23.46 -3.73
N SER A 511 38.17 -23.30 -2.43
CA SER A 511 37.99 -24.42 -1.49
C SER A 511 36.83 -25.31 -1.91
N TYR A 512 35.69 -24.72 -2.30
CA TYR A 512 34.53 -25.47 -2.77
C TYR A 512 34.88 -26.28 -4.01
N HIS A 513 35.41 -25.60 -5.03
CA HIS A 513 35.82 -26.19 -6.30
C HIS A 513 36.82 -27.35 -6.13
N GLN A 514 37.87 -27.16 -5.33
CA GLN A 514 38.87 -28.21 -5.07
C GLN A 514 38.26 -29.44 -4.38
N LYS A 515 37.31 -29.25 -3.46
CA LYS A 515 36.64 -30.35 -2.75
C LYS A 515 35.58 -31.06 -3.60
N CYS A 516 35.11 -30.44 -4.68
CA CYS A 516 34.22 -31.06 -5.67
C CYS A 516 34.96 -32.00 -6.64
N ILE A 517 36.31 -31.96 -6.68
CA ILE A 517 37.09 -32.88 -7.51
C ILE A 517 36.93 -34.30 -6.95
N SER A 518 36.22 -35.15 -7.69
CA SER A 518 35.99 -36.54 -7.28
C SER A 518 37.29 -37.33 -7.18
N GLY A 519 37.32 -38.39 -6.36
CA GLY A 519 38.47 -39.29 -6.29
C GLY A 519 38.82 -39.95 -7.64
N ASP A 520 37.83 -40.04 -8.54
CA ASP A 520 38.01 -40.50 -9.91
C ASP A 520 38.87 -39.53 -10.75
N LEU A 521 38.86 -38.23 -10.42
CA LEU A 521 39.65 -37.18 -11.07
C LEU A 521 41.01 -36.92 -10.40
N ARG A 522 41.49 -37.81 -9.52
CA ARG A 522 42.77 -37.67 -8.78
C ARG A 522 44.01 -37.41 -9.64
N PHE A 523 43.98 -37.79 -10.92
CA PHE A 523 45.09 -37.59 -11.85
C PHE A 523 45.04 -36.28 -12.64
N GLY A 524 44.07 -35.42 -12.33
CA GLY A 524 43.83 -34.11 -12.94
C GLY A 524 42.77 -34.14 -14.05
N ILE A 525 42.29 -32.95 -14.41
CA ILE A 525 41.25 -32.73 -15.44
C ILE A 525 41.83 -32.45 -16.84
N ASN A 526 43.15 -32.22 -16.92
CA ASN A 526 43.86 -31.92 -18.17
C ASN A 526 44.62 -33.14 -18.68
N CYS A 527 44.58 -33.35 -20.00
CA CYS A 527 45.35 -34.41 -20.65
C CYS A 527 46.85 -34.09 -20.59
N PRO A 528 47.71 -35.01 -20.09
CA PRO A 528 49.15 -34.77 -20.04
C PRO A 528 49.84 -34.66 -21.42
N VAL A 529 49.14 -35.03 -22.50
CA VAL A 529 49.68 -35.02 -23.87
C VAL A 529 49.35 -33.71 -24.58
N CYS A 530 48.06 -33.36 -24.68
CA CYS A 530 47.65 -32.12 -25.36
C CYS A 530 47.53 -30.91 -24.43
N LEU A 531 47.76 -31.09 -23.13
CA LEU A 531 47.68 -30.06 -22.08
C LEU A 531 46.34 -29.32 -22.00
N SER A 532 45.30 -29.89 -22.62
CA SER A 532 43.95 -29.34 -22.67
C SER A 532 42.99 -30.21 -21.84
N GLU A 533 41.80 -29.71 -21.55
CA GLU A 533 40.74 -30.49 -20.89
C GLU A 533 40.51 -31.83 -21.61
N LEU A 534 40.30 -32.88 -20.82
CA LEU A 534 40.12 -34.25 -21.31
C LEU A 534 38.86 -34.38 -22.20
N LYS A 535 39.06 -34.63 -23.49
CA LYS A 535 38.01 -34.99 -24.45
C LYS A 535 37.99 -36.50 -24.64
N GLU A 536 36.84 -37.12 -24.43
CA GLU A 536 36.67 -38.59 -24.49
C GLU A 536 37.72 -39.32 -23.63
N PRO A 537 37.64 -39.19 -22.29
CA PRO A 537 38.69 -39.65 -21.39
C PRO A 537 38.85 -41.17 -21.44
N SER A 538 40.08 -41.64 -21.63
CA SER A 538 40.48 -43.05 -21.55
C SER A 538 41.41 -43.24 -20.35
N THR A 539 41.06 -44.19 -19.47
CA THR A 539 41.82 -44.50 -18.25
C THR A 539 42.77 -45.68 -18.52
N LEU A 540 44.03 -45.54 -18.14
CA LEU A 540 45.02 -46.62 -18.17
C LEU A 540 44.96 -47.48 -16.90
N PRO A 541 45.50 -48.72 -16.91
CA PRO A 541 45.57 -49.58 -15.71
C PRO A 541 46.33 -48.93 -14.54
N CYS A 542 47.33 -48.10 -14.84
CA CYS A 542 48.05 -47.28 -13.85
C CYS A 542 47.22 -46.11 -13.28
N GLY A 543 45.95 -45.96 -13.68
CA GLY A 543 45.02 -44.92 -13.24
C GLY A 543 45.08 -43.60 -14.01
N HIS A 544 46.15 -43.33 -14.77
CA HIS A 544 46.29 -42.09 -15.53
C HIS A 544 45.25 -41.97 -16.66
N VAL A 545 44.74 -40.75 -16.87
CA VAL A 545 43.70 -40.45 -17.85
C VAL A 545 44.24 -39.58 -18.99
N PHE A 546 43.87 -39.92 -20.23
CA PHE A 546 44.25 -39.21 -21.45
C PHE A 546 43.03 -39.03 -22.37
N CYS A 547 43.09 -38.10 -23.32
CA CYS A 547 42.12 -38.08 -24.41
C CYS A 547 42.28 -39.36 -25.25
N LEU A 548 41.17 -39.95 -25.70
CA LEU A 548 41.19 -41.16 -26.53
C LEU A 548 42.10 -40.99 -27.75
N SER A 549 41.99 -39.86 -28.45
CA SER A 549 42.80 -39.52 -29.62
C SER A 549 44.30 -39.39 -29.30
N CYS A 550 44.63 -38.79 -28.16
CA CYS A 550 46.02 -38.64 -27.71
C CYS A 550 46.64 -40.00 -27.36
N LEU A 551 45.87 -40.87 -26.70
CA LEU A 551 46.34 -42.19 -26.32
C LEU A 551 46.50 -43.11 -27.55
N GLN A 552 45.52 -43.10 -28.47
CA GLN A 552 45.60 -43.83 -29.74
C GLN A 552 46.81 -43.40 -30.57
N SER A 553 47.05 -42.09 -30.68
CA SER A 553 48.22 -41.55 -31.40
C SER A 553 49.53 -41.99 -30.75
N SER A 554 49.60 -42.01 -29.41
CA SER A 554 50.80 -42.46 -28.69
C SER A 554 51.09 -43.95 -28.91
N LEU A 555 50.06 -44.80 -28.90
CA LEU A 555 50.16 -46.25 -29.09
C LEU A 555 50.55 -46.63 -30.52
N GLN A 556 50.16 -45.84 -31.52
CA GLN A 556 50.56 -46.05 -32.92
C GLN A 556 52.07 -45.85 -33.17
N THR A 557 52.76 -45.14 -32.27
CA THR A 557 54.22 -44.91 -32.31
C THR A 557 55.05 -45.98 -31.59
N ASP A 558 54.54 -47.21 -31.46
CA ASP A 558 55.20 -48.37 -30.82
C ASP A 558 55.52 -48.20 -29.32
N ARG A 559 54.86 -47.24 -28.65
CA ARG A 559 55.00 -46.99 -27.21
C ARG A 559 53.95 -47.76 -26.42
N HIS A 560 54.31 -48.93 -25.91
CA HIS A 560 53.45 -49.77 -25.06
C HIS A 560 53.55 -49.46 -23.56
N TYR A 561 53.67 -48.19 -23.19
CA TYR A 561 53.77 -47.74 -21.80
C TYR A 561 52.99 -46.43 -21.58
N CYS A 562 52.62 -46.15 -20.33
CA CYS A 562 51.90 -44.94 -19.96
C CYS A 562 52.72 -43.67 -20.29
N PRO A 563 52.17 -42.69 -21.03
CA PRO A 563 52.90 -41.46 -21.36
C PRO A 563 53.32 -40.61 -20.16
N LYS A 564 52.71 -40.81 -18.98
CA LYS A 564 52.97 -40.04 -17.76
C LYS A 564 53.91 -40.75 -16.78
N CYS A 565 53.62 -42.00 -16.39
CA CYS A 565 54.45 -42.75 -15.42
C CYS A 565 55.39 -43.80 -16.05
N ARG A 566 55.30 -44.03 -17.36
CA ARG A 566 56.10 -45.02 -18.09
C ARG A 566 55.90 -46.48 -17.66
N GLU A 567 54.79 -46.78 -16.99
CA GLU A 567 54.40 -48.15 -16.64
C GLU A 567 53.88 -48.90 -17.86
N ASP A 568 54.31 -50.15 -18.04
CA ASP A 568 54.00 -50.96 -19.21
C ASP A 568 52.50 -51.29 -19.29
N LEU A 569 51.97 -51.29 -20.51
CA LEU A 569 50.59 -51.63 -20.79
C LEU A 569 50.44 -53.12 -21.08
N PRO A 570 49.31 -53.74 -20.70
CA PRO A 570 49.03 -55.12 -21.06
C PRO A 570 49.09 -55.32 -22.59
N PRO A 571 49.59 -56.46 -23.09
CA PRO A 571 49.83 -56.68 -24.52
C PRO A 571 48.57 -56.58 -25.41
N ASN A 572 47.37 -56.69 -24.83
CA ASN A 572 46.07 -56.58 -25.54
C ASN A 572 45.23 -55.37 -25.08
N PHE A 573 45.84 -54.32 -24.52
CA PHE A 573 45.10 -53.16 -24.05
C PHE A 573 44.47 -52.37 -25.21
N GLN A 574 43.14 -52.19 -25.18
CA GLN A 574 42.41 -51.34 -26.11
C GLN A 574 41.89 -50.08 -25.41
N PRO A 575 42.33 -48.87 -25.84
CA PRO A 575 41.80 -47.61 -25.33
C PRO A 575 40.28 -47.53 -25.53
N SER A 576 39.56 -47.18 -24.47
CA SER A 576 38.10 -46.97 -24.54
C SER A 576 37.71 -45.81 -23.64
N VAL A 577 36.59 -45.16 -23.97
CA VAL A 577 36.10 -44.03 -23.19
C VAL A 577 35.56 -44.52 -21.86
N SER A 578 36.16 -44.03 -20.78
CA SER A 578 35.67 -44.25 -19.42
C SER A 578 34.44 -43.37 -19.18
N LYS A 579 33.26 -44.01 -19.13
CA LYS A 579 31.99 -43.33 -18.84
C LYS A 579 32.01 -42.66 -17.47
N THR A 580 32.63 -43.30 -16.48
CA THR A 580 32.75 -42.76 -15.11
C THR A 580 33.55 -41.46 -15.10
N ILE A 581 34.74 -41.44 -15.72
CA ILE A 581 35.54 -40.21 -15.78
C ILE A 581 34.84 -39.14 -16.62
N LYS A 582 34.18 -39.53 -17.72
CA LYS A 582 33.43 -38.59 -18.54
C LYS A 582 32.30 -37.91 -17.75
N SER A 583 31.55 -38.67 -16.95
CA SER A 583 30.50 -38.14 -16.07
C SER A 583 31.08 -37.22 -15.00
N ALA A 584 32.18 -37.61 -14.36
CA ALA A 584 32.86 -36.80 -13.35
C ALA A 584 33.39 -35.48 -13.92
N LEU A 585 33.98 -35.49 -15.13
CA LEU A 585 34.43 -34.28 -15.82
C LEU A 585 33.27 -33.35 -16.16
N GLN A 586 32.13 -33.91 -16.59
CA GLN A 586 30.94 -33.12 -16.90
C GLN A 586 30.39 -32.43 -15.63
N GLN A 587 30.22 -33.19 -14.54
CA GLN A 587 29.76 -32.64 -13.26
C GLN A 587 30.72 -31.56 -12.72
N HIS A 588 32.03 -31.78 -12.82
CA HIS A 588 33.03 -30.78 -12.45
C HIS A 588 32.93 -29.51 -13.32
N ALA A 589 32.73 -29.66 -14.63
CA ALA A 589 32.57 -28.52 -15.54
C ALA A 589 31.28 -27.73 -15.25
N GLU A 590 30.19 -28.40 -14.90
CA GLU A 590 28.93 -27.78 -14.49
C GLU A 590 29.11 -26.97 -13.20
N ILE A 591 29.69 -27.56 -12.14
CA ILE A 591 29.97 -26.86 -10.87
C ILE A 591 30.87 -25.65 -11.09
N ARG A 592 31.92 -25.80 -11.89
CA ARG A 592 32.82 -24.69 -12.26
C ARG A 592 32.06 -23.59 -13.00
N GLY A 593 31.14 -23.96 -13.91
CA GLY A 593 30.28 -23.03 -14.62
C GLY A 593 29.37 -22.23 -13.70
N CYS A 594 28.73 -22.89 -12.73
CA CYS A 594 27.93 -22.27 -11.68
C CYS A 594 28.76 -21.28 -10.84
N CYS A 595 29.93 -21.70 -10.37
CA CYS A 595 30.81 -20.84 -9.56
C CYS A 595 31.33 -19.62 -10.34
N ASN A 596 31.66 -19.80 -11.62
CA ASN A 596 32.08 -18.71 -12.49
C ASN A 596 30.94 -17.72 -12.74
N SER A 597 29.73 -18.22 -12.99
CA SER A 597 28.54 -17.38 -13.15
C SER A 597 28.29 -16.57 -11.88
N PHE A 598 28.44 -17.19 -10.70
CA PHE A 598 28.23 -16.53 -9.42
C PHE A 598 29.28 -15.45 -9.20
N PHE A 599 30.55 -15.78 -9.46
CA PHE A 599 31.64 -14.83 -9.35
C PHE A 599 31.46 -13.63 -10.29
N LEU A 600 31.03 -13.87 -11.53
CA LEU A 600 30.80 -12.81 -12.49
C LEU A 600 29.61 -11.92 -12.11
N GLU A 601 28.52 -12.49 -11.59
CA GLU A 601 27.44 -11.68 -11.00
C GLU A 601 27.98 -10.85 -9.84
N VAL A 602 28.80 -11.43 -8.96
CA VAL A 602 29.37 -10.71 -7.82
C VAL A 602 30.22 -9.53 -8.26
N VAL A 603 31.12 -9.76 -9.21
CA VAL A 603 32.00 -8.72 -9.76
C VAL A 603 31.17 -7.61 -10.41
N SER A 604 30.18 -7.97 -11.23
CA SER A 604 29.36 -6.99 -11.94
C SER A 604 28.44 -6.19 -11.01
N ARG A 605 27.81 -6.85 -10.03
CA ARG A 605 26.73 -6.27 -9.23
C ARG A 605 27.21 -5.64 -7.92
N PHE A 606 28.25 -6.18 -7.29
CA PHE A 606 28.70 -5.75 -5.97
C PHE A 606 30.09 -5.10 -5.95
N CYS A 607 30.98 -5.49 -6.87
CA CYS A 607 32.30 -4.85 -6.97
C CYS A 607 32.31 -3.66 -7.93
N LEU A 608 31.61 -3.80 -9.06
CA LEU A 608 31.58 -2.84 -10.18
C LEU A 608 30.18 -2.27 -10.44
N SER A 609 29.43 -1.93 -9.38
CA SER A 609 28.08 -1.34 -9.49
C SER A 609 28.08 0.10 -10.02
N ASP A 610 27.04 0.44 -10.81
CA ASP A 610 26.81 1.77 -11.34
C ASP A 610 26.76 2.84 -10.23
N GLY A 611 27.48 3.94 -10.42
CA GLY A 611 27.42 5.14 -9.56
C GLY A 611 28.42 5.19 -8.39
N GLU A 612 29.04 4.07 -7.98
CA GLU A 612 30.03 4.03 -6.89
C GLU A 612 31.40 3.59 -7.43
N SER A 613 32.47 4.38 -7.20
CA SER A 613 33.82 4.00 -7.65
C SER A 613 34.34 2.77 -6.88
N PRO A 614 34.97 1.78 -7.54
CA PRO A 614 35.64 0.68 -6.85
C PRO A 614 36.73 1.23 -5.93
N ARG A 615 36.93 0.61 -4.76
CA ARG A 615 38.03 0.99 -3.87
C ARG A 615 39.37 0.57 -4.46
N GLU A 616 40.42 1.27 -4.03
CA GLU A 616 41.80 1.01 -4.43
C GLU A 616 42.17 -0.47 -4.19
N GLY A 617 42.82 -1.10 -5.17
CA GLY A 617 43.24 -2.50 -5.11
C GLY A 617 42.27 -3.53 -5.70
N VAL A 618 40.96 -3.24 -5.80
CA VAL A 618 39.97 -4.20 -6.31
C VAL A 618 40.16 -4.44 -7.81
N VAL A 619 40.35 -3.36 -8.57
CA VAL A 619 40.53 -3.44 -10.02
C VAL A 619 41.83 -4.16 -10.33
N GLU A 620 42.92 -3.84 -9.60
CA GLU A 620 44.20 -4.53 -9.72
C GLU A 620 44.08 -6.03 -9.41
N LEU A 621 43.33 -6.39 -8.36
CA LEU A 621 43.05 -7.80 -8.05
C LEU A 621 42.31 -8.49 -9.21
N LEU A 622 41.29 -7.87 -9.79
CA LEU A 622 40.55 -8.45 -10.93
C LEU A 622 41.43 -8.62 -12.18
N PHE A 623 42.30 -7.66 -12.48
CA PHE A 623 43.28 -7.79 -13.56
C PHE A 623 44.30 -8.90 -13.27
N SER A 624 44.72 -9.07 -12.01
CA SER A 624 45.65 -10.14 -11.63
C SER A 624 45.09 -11.54 -11.89
N LEU A 625 43.76 -11.71 -11.91
CA LEU A 625 43.12 -12.98 -12.23
C LEU A 625 43.20 -13.32 -13.73
N LEU A 626 43.33 -12.32 -14.61
CA LEU A 626 43.38 -12.49 -16.07
C LEU A 626 44.76 -12.90 -16.59
N ILE A 627 45.81 -12.72 -15.80
CA ILE A 627 47.20 -12.94 -16.22
C ILE A 627 47.84 -14.04 -15.37
N SER A 628 48.48 -15.00 -16.04
CA SER A 628 49.34 -16.01 -15.41
C SER A 628 50.79 -15.77 -15.82
N ALA A 629 51.66 -15.51 -14.85
CA ALA A 629 53.10 -15.37 -15.06
C ALA A 629 53.83 -16.54 -14.39
N GLN A 630 54.49 -17.37 -15.19
CA GLN A 630 55.35 -18.47 -14.72
C GLN A 630 56.74 -18.29 -15.33
N GLY A 631 57.61 -17.60 -14.59
CA GLY A 631 58.91 -17.15 -15.10
C GLY A 631 58.75 -16.16 -16.24
N ASN A 632 59.35 -16.45 -17.40
CA ASN A 632 59.29 -15.60 -18.60
C ASN A 632 58.06 -15.90 -19.50
N VAL A 633 57.19 -16.83 -19.11
CA VAL A 633 56.02 -17.21 -19.91
C VAL A 633 54.78 -16.54 -19.35
N TYR A 634 54.20 -15.65 -20.15
CA TYR A 634 52.92 -15.00 -19.88
C TYR A 634 51.80 -15.73 -20.62
N ARG A 635 50.75 -16.09 -19.89
CA ARG A 635 49.52 -16.66 -20.46
C ARG A 635 48.31 -15.88 -19.95
N THR A 636 47.22 -15.93 -20.71
CA THR A 636 45.95 -15.31 -20.34
C THR A 636 45.00 -16.32 -19.69
N ARG A 637 44.03 -15.80 -18.94
CA ARG A 637 42.95 -16.56 -18.33
C ARG A 637 41.59 -15.93 -18.64
N GLU A 638 40.54 -16.70 -18.43
CA GLU A 638 39.19 -16.15 -18.26
C GLU A 638 39.09 -15.40 -16.93
N LEU A 639 38.14 -14.47 -16.82
CA LEU A 639 37.85 -13.85 -15.54
C LEU A 639 37.12 -14.86 -14.66
N THR A 640 37.89 -15.64 -13.90
CA THR A 640 37.42 -16.72 -13.03
C THR A 640 38.15 -16.65 -11.69
N PRO A 641 37.51 -17.10 -10.58
CA PRO A 641 38.21 -17.27 -9.31
C PRO A 641 39.27 -18.39 -9.35
N PHE A 642 39.31 -19.23 -10.39
CA PHE A 642 40.14 -20.43 -10.47
C PHE A 642 41.44 -20.22 -11.26
N LEU A 643 42.59 -20.31 -10.56
CA LEU A 643 43.92 -20.03 -11.15
C LEU A 643 44.43 -21.12 -12.12
N GLU A 644 43.77 -22.28 -12.18
CA GLU A 644 44.15 -23.42 -13.02
C GLU A 644 43.66 -23.29 -14.48
N CYS A 645 42.73 -22.38 -14.77
CA CYS A 645 42.15 -22.18 -16.10
C CYS A 645 43.03 -21.24 -16.95
N VAL A 646 44.04 -21.79 -17.62
CA VAL A 646 45.00 -21.03 -18.44
C VAL A 646 44.82 -21.34 -19.91
N ASP A 647 44.72 -20.31 -20.75
CA ASP A 647 44.62 -20.50 -22.20
C ASP A 647 45.91 -21.10 -22.78
N ASN A 648 45.78 -22.00 -23.75
CA ASN A 648 46.92 -22.53 -24.50
C ASN A 648 47.54 -21.50 -25.45
N SER A 649 46.79 -20.45 -25.79
CA SER A 649 47.23 -19.33 -26.61
C SER A 649 46.69 -18.03 -26.00
N PRO A 650 47.44 -16.93 -26.00
CA PRO A 650 46.99 -15.69 -25.40
C PRO A 650 45.73 -15.16 -26.10
N VAL A 651 44.64 -15.01 -25.36
CA VAL A 651 43.35 -14.46 -25.81
C VAL A 651 43.05 -13.21 -24.98
N VAL A 652 42.90 -12.07 -25.66
CA VAL A 652 42.50 -10.81 -25.01
C VAL A 652 40.97 -10.76 -24.93
N ARG A 653 40.43 -10.72 -23.71
CA ARG A 653 38.98 -10.66 -23.45
C ARG A 653 38.57 -9.25 -23.03
N SER A 654 37.40 -8.80 -23.50
CA SER A 654 36.89 -7.44 -23.24
C SER A 654 35.92 -7.34 -22.06
N VAL A 655 35.72 -8.41 -21.28
CA VAL A 655 34.72 -8.45 -20.18
C VAL A 655 34.99 -7.36 -19.13
N LEU A 656 36.18 -7.37 -18.52
CA LEU A 656 36.54 -6.38 -17.49
C LEU A 656 36.59 -4.94 -18.05
N PRO A 657 37.20 -4.67 -19.23
CA PRO A 657 37.09 -3.35 -19.86
C PRO A 657 35.65 -2.89 -20.12
N LYS A 658 34.74 -3.77 -20.56
CA LYS A 658 33.33 -3.43 -20.79
C LYS A 658 32.60 -3.09 -19.50
N LEU A 659 32.83 -3.85 -18.43
CA LEU A 659 32.28 -3.54 -17.10
C LEU A 659 32.83 -2.21 -16.57
N LEU A 660 34.12 -1.94 -16.78
CA LEU A 660 34.75 -0.68 -16.36
C LEU A 660 34.33 0.53 -17.21
N LEU A 661 33.95 0.34 -18.48
CA LEU A 661 33.46 1.41 -19.36
C LEU A 661 32.09 1.97 -18.97
N GLN A 662 31.34 1.27 -18.12
CA GLN A 662 30.09 1.78 -17.54
C GLN A 662 30.34 2.93 -16.54
N TYR A 663 31.59 3.14 -16.11
CA TYR A 663 32.00 4.24 -15.24
C TYR A 663 32.41 5.52 -16.00
N ARG A 664 32.26 6.68 -15.33
CA ARG A 664 32.68 7.99 -15.86
C ARG A 664 34.15 7.96 -16.32
N TYR A 665 34.36 8.19 -17.62
CA TYR A 665 35.63 8.12 -18.39
C TYR A 665 36.88 8.78 -17.74
N ARG A 666 36.74 9.70 -16.78
CA ARG A 666 37.88 10.44 -16.19
C ARG A 666 38.74 9.65 -15.18
N HIS A 667 38.18 8.69 -14.44
CA HIS A 667 38.95 7.85 -13.49
C HIS A 667 39.58 6.61 -14.16
N PHE A 668 39.21 6.35 -15.41
CA PHE A 668 39.49 5.13 -16.18
C PHE A 668 40.86 5.10 -16.86
N LYS A 669 41.46 6.27 -17.12
CA LYS A 669 42.68 6.38 -17.93
C LYS A 669 43.88 5.64 -17.31
N VAL A 670 43.93 5.54 -15.97
CA VAL A 670 45.03 4.90 -15.24
C VAL A 670 44.99 3.37 -15.39
N TYR A 671 43.80 2.76 -15.47
CA TYR A 671 43.63 1.30 -15.43
C TYR A 671 43.74 0.60 -16.79
N ILE A 672 43.52 1.30 -17.91
CA ILE A 672 43.74 0.73 -19.27
C ILE A 672 45.19 0.88 -19.74
N LEU A 673 45.96 1.78 -19.13
CA LEU A 673 47.36 1.99 -19.47
C LEU A 673 48.31 1.06 -18.69
N LEU A 674 47.78 0.27 -17.75
CA LEU A 674 48.42 -0.86 -17.06
C LEU A 674 48.12 -2.16 -17.82
#